data_AF-A0A9P6ZCE7-F1
#
_entry.id   AF-A0A9P6ZCE7-F1
#
_cell.length_a   1.000
_cell.length_b   1.000
_cell.length_c   1.000
_cell.angle_alpha   90.00
_cell.angle_beta   90.00
_cell.angle_gamma   90.00
#
_symmetry.space_group_name_H-M   'P 1'
#
loop_
_entity.id
_entity.type
_entity.pdbx_description
1 polymer ?
#
loop_
_entity_poly.entity_id
_entity_poly.type
_entity_poly.pdbx_seq_one_letter_code
_entity_poly.pdbx_strand_id
1 'polypeptide(L)'
;MVKLSSLTELITFITSLAVVQARYLGKRESNRDYYTLHLPQGELEAVQQIAQQLGVRLEGQVGELDTYYMVSSLKSPFQKRDEEDRVLTDFDKYKRLSASKWKRDEQVWTKVQSIEKQIPKRRVKREPIPPLTPKEIVIETREELNIKDPLFDKQWHLINQKNPGNDINVTGVWKQGIAGKGVTVVILDDGLDFNSTDLADNFYAEGSYDFNDHEPLPKPKLWDDTHGTRCAGQIAAVKNNACGVGIAYESKVAGIRILSGDLTDADEALALNYDYQHNHIFSCSWGPPDNGENMEAPKAILTDAIANGVRNGRDGKGSIYVFATGNGATLGDNCNFDAYTNSIYTITVGAIDHTNKHPAYSESCSAQLVVTYSSGSGEYIQTTDVGRQDCFDRHGGTSAAAPNAAGIFALVLSVRPDLTWRDMQHLCVQTAVPISTEDSDWKELPSGRIYNHKFGYGKLDAYALVEAAKGFKSVNQQTWLELPSPVKKRAIPDSTGLRTRKALKSIVKVTEGMIKAAGLLKLEHVTATVNIEHERRGDLVINLESPHLVKSELATRRILDKSKDGILNWKFMSVKHWEEDPIGDWVLSVYDVGNPKSTGHMLNWTLTLYGEQDPEFKGTPIHTTIGYHEDQEHEISMTSTAATSTPTDADDTPSRPTRIKPDSKPSTTEKEEDQIPNNAKDVNDYLTVVYAIFGSMAVIGLAVGFCLFKRKNWYVVPTTDRQQSRSDGYEFDVLQPLTQIDEEEEGEEEDRLLRNNH
;
A
#
# COMPACT_ATOMS: atom_id res chain seq x y z
N MET A 1 51.24 41.20 70.08
CA MET A 1 51.16 41.36 71.54
C MET A 1 49.69 41.46 71.93
N VAL A 2 49.29 40.77 73.01
CA VAL A 2 48.15 41.03 73.92
C VAL A 2 46.72 41.14 73.36
N LYS A 3 45.79 40.52 74.09
CA LYS A 3 44.33 40.42 73.91
C LYS A 3 43.58 41.59 74.56
N LEU A 4 42.40 41.95 74.00
CA LEU A 4 41.23 42.61 74.65
C LEU A 4 41.51 43.99 75.34
N SER A 5 40.62 44.99 75.41
CA SER A 5 39.26 45.28 74.87
C SER A 5 39.01 46.80 75.16
N SER A 6 37.85 47.46 75.08
CA SER A 6 36.43 47.07 74.95
C SER A 6 35.56 48.25 74.48
N LEU A 7 34.26 48.02 74.25
CA LEU A 7 33.12 48.96 74.34
C LEU A 7 33.37 50.46 74.04
N THR A 8 32.93 50.96 72.88
CA THR A 8 32.36 52.33 72.76
C THR A 8 31.51 52.59 71.52
N GLU A 9 31.61 51.79 70.46
CA GLU A 9 30.85 51.98 69.20
C GLU A 9 29.52 51.20 69.12
N LEU A 10 28.80 51.08 70.24
CA LEU A 10 27.51 50.35 70.32
C LEU A 10 26.27 51.27 70.48
N ILE A 11 26.39 52.57 70.21
CA ILE A 11 25.29 53.55 70.39
C ILE A 11 25.23 54.58 69.24
N THR A 12 24.97 54.12 68.01
CA THR A 12 24.31 54.93 66.95
C THR A 12 23.89 54.05 65.76
N PHE A 13 22.96 53.10 65.95
CA PHE A 13 22.12 52.55 64.86
C PHE A 13 20.94 51.72 65.41
N ILE A 14 20.12 52.31 66.29
CA ILE A 14 18.86 51.71 66.77
C ILE A 14 17.70 52.68 66.53
N THR A 15 17.09 52.60 65.35
CA THR A 15 15.67 52.96 65.06
C THR A 15 15.29 52.53 63.64
N SER A 16 15.49 51.25 63.34
CA SER A 16 14.81 50.58 62.22
C SER A 16 14.48 49.16 62.66
N LEU A 17 13.48 49.04 63.54
CA LEU A 17 12.80 47.79 63.83
C LEU A 17 12.02 47.38 62.57
N ALA A 18 12.73 46.76 61.62
CA ALA A 18 12.10 46.01 60.57
C ALA A 18 11.32 44.87 61.24
N VAL A 19 10.01 45.03 61.35
CA VAL A 19 9.10 43.96 61.75
C VAL A 19 9.24 42.87 60.71
N VAL A 20 9.98 41.81 61.05
CA VAL A 20 10.09 40.63 60.19
C VAL A 20 8.70 40.00 60.12
N GLN A 21 7.98 40.31 59.04
CA GLN A 21 6.70 39.66 58.74
C GLN A 21 6.94 38.15 58.69
N ALA A 22 6.27 37.43 59.59
CA ALA A 22 6.30 35.97 59.57
C ALA A 22 5.71 35.49 58.23
N ARG A 23 6.53 34.84 57.39
CA ARG A 23 6.05 34.16 56.18
C ARG A 23 5.45 32.82 56.58
N TYR A 24 4.22 32.57 56.15
CA TYR A 24 3.53 31.32 56.40
C TYR A 24 4.02 30.23 55.43
N LEU A 25 4.86 29.33 55.93
CA LEU A 25 5.45 28.21 55.18
C LEU A 25 4.55 26.95 55.12
N GLY A 26 3.23 27.11 55.20
CA GLY A 26 2.28 26.01 54.93
C GLY A 26 2.02 25.00 56.06
N LYS A 27 2.58 25.17 57.27
CA LYS A 27 2.33 24.26 58.40
C LYS A 27 0.90 24.42 58.92
N ARG A 28 0.04 23.42 58.71
CA ARG A 28 -1.36 23.41 59.15
C ARG A 28 -1.57 22.56 60.40
N GLU A 29 -2.14 23.15 61.44
CA GLU A 29 -2.67 22.45 62.62
C GLU A 29 -4.00 21.75 62.26
N SER A 30 -4.16 20.48 62.66
CA SER A 30 -5.32 19.65 62.27
C SER A 30 -6.66 20.11 62.86
N ASN A 31 -6.63 20.80 64.01
CA ASN A 31 -7.77 21.38 64.72
C ASN A 31 -8.14 22.80 64.24
N ARG A 32 -7.53 23.32 63.17
CA ARG A 32 -7.82 24.66 62.63
C ARG A 32 -8.30 24.61 61.18
N ASP A 33 -9.22 25.50 60.85
CA ASP A 33 -9.58 25.82 59.47
C ASP A 33 -8.78 27.05 59.02
N TYR A 34 -8.33 27.03 57.77
CA TYR A 34 -7.42 28.01 57.19
C TYR A 34 -8.11 28.78 56.07
N TYR A 35 -7.81 30.06 55.94
CA TYR A 35 -8.36 30.96 54.94
C TYR A 35 -7.25 31.85 54.39
N THR A 36 -7.29 32.15 53.09
CA THR A 36 -6.45 33.19 52.49
C THR A 36 -7.24 34.47 52.38
N LEU A 37 -6.73 35.53 52.98
CA LEU A 37 -7.25 36.88 52.97
C LEU A 37 -6.46 37.70 51.95
N HIS A 38 -7.13 38.34 51.00
CA HIS A 38 -6.51 39.12 49.93
C HIS A 38 -6.70 40.63 50.15
N LEU A 39 -5.61 41.36 50.38
CA LEU A 39 -5.56 42.83 50.51
C LEU A 39 -4.53 43.41 49.54
N PRO A 40 -4.95 43.91 48.36
CA PRO A 40 -4.03 44.54 47.39
C PRO A 40 -3.32 45.81 47.87
N GLN A 41 -3.86 46.50 48.89
CA GLN A 41 -3.36 47.80 49.40
C GLN A 41 -3.35 47.85 50.95
N GLY A 42 -3.12 46.70 51.59
CA GLY A 42 -3.14 46.54 53.04
C GLY A 42 -1.75 46.54 53.66
N GLU A 43 -1.53 47.42 54.63
CA GLU A 43 -0.40 47.33 55.55
C GLU A 43 -0.66 46.23 56.60
N LEU A 44 0.40 45.72 57.25
CA LEU A 44 0.29 44.62 58.22
C LEU A 44 -0.70 44.94 59.36
N GLU A 45 -0.75 46.19 59.81
CA GLU A 45 -1.67 46.65 60.86
C GLU A 45 -3.14 46.47 60.45
N ALA A 46 -3.49 46.76 59.19
CA ALA A 46 -4.82 46.55 58.66
C ALA A 46 -5.20 45.05 58.67
N VAL A 47 -4.26 44.18 58.27
CA VAL A 47 -4.46 42.72 58.30
C VAL A 47 -4.66 42.21 59.72
N GLN A 48 -3.89 42.71 60.69
CA GLN A 48 -4.05 42.38 62.11
C GLN A 48 -5.42 42.82 62.66
N GLN A 49 -5.86 44.04 62.33
CA GLN A 49 -7.17 44.56 62.72
C GLN A 49 -8.33 43.72 62.15
N ILE A 50 -8.25 43.32 60.88
CA ILE A 50 -9.24 42.45 60.24
C ILE A 50 -9.25 41.06 60.89
N ALA A 51 -8.08 40.48 61.14
CA ALA A 51 -7.97 39.18 61.81
C ALA A 51 -8.59 39.22 63.21
N GLN A 52 -8.37 40.30 63.96
CA GLN A 52 -8.99 40.52 65.27
C GLN A 52 -10.52 40.68 65.18
N GLN A 53 -11.03 41.42 64.19
CA GLN A 53 -12.47 41.63 64.00
C GLN A 53 -13.23 40.37 63.55
N LEU A 54 -12.56 39.47 62.83
CA LEU A 54 -13.06 38.13 62.47
C LEU A 54 -12.84 37.08 63.58
N GLY A 55 -12.09 37.40 64.64
CA GLY A 55 -11.72 36.44 65.69
C GLY A 55 -10.79 35.32 65.22
N VAL A 56 -9.99 35.55 64.17
CA VAL A 56 -9.06 34.57 63.58
C VAL A 56 -7.60 34.89 63.94
N ARG A 57 -6.76 33.85 63.96
CA ARG A 57 -5.30 34.01 64.13
C ARG A 57 -4.68 34.36 62.79
N LEU A 58 -3.89 35.44 62.74
CA LEU A 58 -3.01 35.72 61.60
C LEU A 58 -1.82 34.76 61.64
N GLU A 59 -1.67 33.94 60.61
CA GLU A 59 -0.59 32.95 60.49
C GLU A 59 0.64 33.50 59.76
N GLY A 60 0.46 34.52 58.92
CA GLY A 60 1.53 35.17 58.18
C GLY A 60 1.20 35.42 56.70
N GLN A 61 2.14 36.04 55.98
CA GLN A 61 2.06 36.24 54.53
C GLN A 61 2.20 34.91 53.76
N VAL A 62 1.47 34.70 52.67
CA VAL A 62 1.50 33.45 51.89
C VAL A 62 2.73 33.42 50.97
N GLY A 63 3.84 32.87 51.45
CA GLY A 63 5.08 32.79 50.67
C GLY A 63 5.61 34.18 50.29
N GLU A 64 5.88 34.41 49.00
CA GLU A 64 6.23 35.71 48.42
C GLU A 64 5.02 36.59 48.06
N LEU A 65 3.77 36.13 48.22
CA LEU A 65 2.57 36.88 47.82
C LEU A 65 2.27 37.99 48.84
N ASP A 66 2.72 39.21 48.57
CA ASP A 66 2.61 40.41 49.42
C ASP A 66 1.17 40.88 49.69
N THR A 67 0.24 40.61 48.77
CA THR A 67 -1.17 40.91 48.94
C THR A 67 -1.97 39.80 49.65
N TYR A 68 -1.40 38.61 49.88
CA TYR A 68 -2.11 37.45 50.44
C TYR A 68 -1.62 37.05 51.82
N TYR A 69 -2.57 36.93 52.76
CA TYR A 69 -2.30 36.58 54.15
C TYR A 69 -3.08 35.32 54.54
N MET A 70 -2.39 34.38 55.20
CA MET A 70 -3.03 33.22 55.77
C MET A 70 -3.58 33.57 57.15
N VAL A 71 -4.87 33.30 57.36
CA VAL A 71 -5.53 33.40 58.67
C VAL A 71 -6.19 32.06 59.01
N SER A 72 -6.41 31.79 60.29
CA SER A 72 -7.01 30.52 60.72
C SER A 72 -7.94 30.66 61.91
N SER A 73 -8.99 29.85 61.94
CA SER A 73 -9.92 29.73 63.07
C SER A 73 -9.82 28.35 63.70
N LEU A 74 -10.18 28.21 64.99
CA LEU A 74 -10.35 26.90 65.60
C LEU A 74 -11.57 26.21 64.97
N LYS A 75 -11.44 24.94 64.61
CA LYS A 75 -12.59 24.12 64.22
C LYS A 75 -13.52 23.96 65.41
N SER A 76 -14.79 24.30 65.23
CA SER A 76 -15.81 23.97 66.23
C SER A 76 -16.05 22.46 66.21
N PRO A 77 -15.88 21.74 67.34
CA PRO A 77 -16.09 20.29 67.39
C PRO A 77 -17.56 19.86 67.25
N PHE A 78 -18.49 20.83 67.18
CA PHE A 78 -19.93 20.59 67.07
C PHE A 78 -20.55 21.11 65.77
N GLN A 79 -19.76 21.64 64.84
CA GLN A 79 -20.29 22.24 63.61
C GLN A 79 -20.86 21.16 62.68
N LYS A 80 -22.14 21.28 62.34
CA LYS A 80 -22.82 20.35 61.42
C LYS A 80 -22.38 20.60 59.98
N ARG A 81 -22.53 19.57 59.13
CA ARG A 81 -22.03 19.56 57.74
C ARG A 81 -22.63 20.66 56.84
N ASP A 82 -23.78 21.21 57.24
CA ASP A 82 -24.57 22.20 56.50
C ASP A 82 -24.64 23.58 57.21
N GLU A 83 -23.86 23.81 58.28
CA GLU A 83 -23.80 25.13 58.93
C GLU A 83 -22.85 26.07 58.17
N GLU A 84 -23.30 27.30 57.93
CA GLU A 84 -22.50 28.35 57.28
C GLU A 84 -21.15 28.56 57.98
N ASP A 85 -20.12 28.86 57.19
CA ASP A 85 -18.81 29.14 57.73
C ASP A 85 -18.79 30.52 58.41
N ARG A 86 -18.78 30.52 59.74
CA ARG A 86 -18.79 31.74 60.54
C ARG A 86 -17.77 32.80 60.09
N VAL A 87 -16.57 32.41 59.64
CA VAL A 87 -15.55 33.39 59.21
C VAL A 87 -15.97 34.07 57.91
N LEU A 88 -16.61 33.32 57.00
CA LEU A 88 -17.17 33.87 55.76
C LEU A 88 -18.44 34.69 56.02
N THR A 89 -19.32 34.24 56.92
CA THR A 89 -20.53 34.99 57.33
C THR A 89 -20.19 36.31 58.04
N ASP A 90 -19.21 36.32 58.96
CA ASP A 90 -18.72 37.54 59.61
C ASP A 90 -18.00 38.46 58.60
N PHE A 91 -17.23 37.91 57.64
CA PHE A 91 -16.65 38.68 56.53
C PHE A 91 -17.73 39.40 55.69
N ASP A 92 -18.75 38.66 55.23
CA ASP A 92 -19.83 39.20 54.41
C ASP A 92 -20.58 40.33 55.13
N LYS A 93 -20.81 40.15 56.43
CA LYS A 93 -21.41 41.14 57.31
C LYS A 93 -20.58 42.42 57.37
N TYR A 94 -19.27 42.34 57.66
CA TYR A 94 -18.42 43.54 57.68
C TYR A 94 -18.23 44.17 56.29
N LYS A 95 -18.19 43.37 55.22
CA LYS A 95 -18.11 43.87 53.84
C LYS A 95 -19.38 44.64 53.44
N ARG A 96 -20.57 44.20 53.88
CA ARG A 96 -21.84 44.92 53.70
C ARG A 96 -21.93 46.19 54.56
N LEU A 97 -21.47 46.14 55.81
CA LEU A 97 -21.48 47.30 56.72
C LEU A 97 -20.56 48.43 56.23
N SER A 98 -19.34 48.10 55.79
CA SER A 98 -18.39 49.07 55.23
C SER A 98 -18.79 49.68 53.88
N ALA A 99 -19.75 49.08 53.17
CA ALA A 99 -20.38 49.69 51.99
C ALA A 99 -21.42 50.77 52.36
N SER A 100 -21.87 50.84 53.62
CA SER A 100 -22.82 51.85 54.10
C SER A 100 -22.13 53.13 54.55
N LYS A 101 -22.50 54.27 53.93
CA LYS A 101 -21.86 55.59 54.11
C LYS A 101 -21.85 56.18 55.53
N TRP A 102 -22.43 55.52 56.53
CA TRP A 102 -22.75 56.09 57.84
C TRP A 102 -21.81 55.72 59.00
N LYS A 103 -20.73 54.96 58.74
CA LYS A 103 -19.67 54.70 59.74
C LYS A 103 -18.29 54.99 59.16
N ARG A 104 -17.53 55.91 59.78
CA ARG A 104 -16.14 56.20 59.41
C ARG A 104 -15.14 55.14 59.92
N ASP A 105 -15.49 54.41 60.96
CA ASP A 105 -14.55 53.54 61.69
C ASP A 105 -14.28 52.17 61.02
N GLU A 106 -15.03 51.82 59.97
CA GLU A 106 -14.92 50.52 59.26
C GLU A 106 -14.15 50.64 57.92
N GLN A 107 -13.40 51.72 57.71
CA GLN A 107 -12.74 52.06 56.43
C GLN A 107 -11.71 51.01 55.94
N VAL A 108 -11.21 50.16 56.84
CA VAL A 108 -10.23 49.08 56.53
C VAL A 108 -10.85 47.97 55.69
N TRP A 109 -12.14 47.67 55.87
CA TRP A 109 -12.86 46.63 55.12
C TRP A 109 -13.05 46.94 53.63
N THR A 110 -12.95 48.21 53.24
CA THR A 110 -12.97 48.60 51.83
C THR A 110 -11.75 48.06 51.07
N LYS A 111 -10.60 47.90 51.74
CA LYS A 111 -9.32 47.41 51.18
C LYS A 111 -9.25 45.89 51.00
N VAL A 112 -10.17 45.13 51.60
CA VAL A 112 -10.19 43.66 51.52
C VAL A 112 -10.90 43.22 50.26
N GLN A 113 -10.23 42.48 49.37
CA GLN A 113 -10.82 42.02 48.12
C GLN A 113 -11.61 40.72 48.30
N SER A 114 -11.02 39.70 48.94
CA SER A 114 -11.66 38.41 49.20
C SER A 114 -11.10 37.72 50.44
N ILE A 115 -11.85 36.73 50.94
CA ILE A 115 -11.37 35.71 51.86
C ILE A 115 -11.83 34.34 51.35
N GLU A 116 -10.93 33.35 51.32
CA GLU A 116 -11.19 32.04 50.70
C GLU A 116 -10.76 30.88 51.60
N LYS A 117 -11.68 29.96 51.90
CA LYS A 117 -11.42 28.79 52.74
C LYS A 117 -10.51 27.77 52.03
N GLN A 118 -9.42 27.40 52.69
CA GLN A 118 -8.34 26.59 52.14
C GLN A 118 -8.57 25.09 52.30
N ILE A 119 -9.50 24.54 51.51
CA ILE A 119 -9.80 23.09 51.48
C ILE A 119 -8.56 22.30 51.00
N PRO A 120 -8.02 21.34 51.79
CA PRO A 120 -6.94 20.47 51.34
C PRO A 120 -7.39 19.60 50.15
N LYS A 121 -6.67 19.69 49.02
CA LYS A 121 -6.90 18.87 47.83
C LYS A 121 -5.74 17.90 47.66
N ARG A 122 -6.02 16.58 47.64
CA ARG A 122 -5.01 15.57 47.25
C ARG A 122 -4.67 15.77 45.78
N ARG A 123 -3.40 15.98 45.47
CA ARG A 123 -2.90 15.93 44.09
C ARG A 123 -2.44 14.51 43.79
N VAL A 124 -2.75 14.03 42.59
CA VAL A 124 -2.28 12.73 42.09
C VAL A 124 -1.15 12.98 41.08
N LYS A 125 -0.21 12.03 41.01
CA LYS A 125 0.84 12.01 40.00
C LYS A 125 0.19 11.74 38.63
N ARG A 126 0.60 12.47 37.59
CA ARG A 126 0.25 12.13 36.20
C ARG A 126 1.19 11.01 35.78
N GLU A 127 0.66 9.82 35.56
CA GLU A 127 1.40 8.69 34.98
C GLU A 127 0.91 8.49 33.53
N PRO A 128 1.77 8.01 32.61
CA PRO A 128 1.33 7.66 31.27
C PRO A 128 0.26 6.57 31.34
N ILE A 129 -0.82 6.72 30.58
CA ILE A 129 -1.77 5.63 30.38
C ILE A 129 -1.00 4.53 29.62
N PRO A 130 -0.96 3.28 30.11
CA PRO A 130 -0.34 2.19 29.35
C PRO A 130 -1.09 1.99 28.04
N PRO A 131 -0.41 1.64 26.93
CA PRO A 131 -1.09 1.32 25.68
C PRO A 131 -2.06 0.16 25.90
N LEU A 132 -3.27 0.28 25.36
CA LEU A 132 -4.32 -0.74 25.48
C LEU A 132 -3.85 -2.06 24.86
N THR A 133 -4.22 -3.18 25.49
CA THR A 133 -4.04 -4.50 24.89
C THR A 133 -4.99 -4.68 23.69
N PRO A 134 -4.70 -5.58 22.73
CA PRO A 134 -5.57 -5.81 21.57
C PRO A 134 -7.02 -6.13 21.95
N LYS A 135 -7.23 -6.83 23.07
CA LYS A 135 -8.57 -7.16 23.58
C LYS A 135 -9.31 -5.91 24.05
N GLU A 136 -8.62 -5.01 24.74
CA GLU A 136 -9.16 -3.72 25.13
C GLU A 136 -9.41 -2.84 23.91
N ILE A 137 -8.55 -2.89 22.88
CA ILE A 137 -8.79 -2.19 21.59
C ILE A 137 -10.04 -2.73 20.89
N VAL A 138 -10.26 -4.05 20.83
CA VAL A 138 -11.50 -4.62 20.27
C VAL A 138 -12.72 -4.15 21.06
N ILE A 139 -12.69 -4.25 22.39
CA ILE A 139 -13.82 -3.85 23.25
C ILE A 139 -14.10 -2.35 23.12
N GLU A 140 -13.08 -1.50 23.23
CA GLU A 140 -13.19 -0.06 23.12
C GLU A 140 -13.70 0.35 21.73
N THR A 141 -13.13 -0.21 20.64
CA THR A 141 -13.59 0.06 19.27
C THR A 141 -15.03 -0.39 19.07
N ARG A 142 -15.42 -1.54 19.64
CA ARG A 142 -16.78 -2.08 19.58
C ARG A 142 -17.79 -1.19 20.32
N GLU A 143 -17.43 -0.68 21.49
CA GLU A 143 -18.26 0.21 22.30
C GLU A 143 -18.35 1.63 21.70
N GLU A 144 -17.20 2.23 21.35
CA GLU A 144 -17.08 3.59 20.82
C GLU A 144 -17.76 3.74 19.45
N LEU A 145 -17.58 2.76 18.56
CA LEU A 145 -18.19 2.76 17.24
C LEU A 145 -19.57 2.06 17.20
N ASN A 146 -20.03 1.48 18.32
CA ASN A 146 -21.30 0.74 18.44
C ASN A 146 -21.42 -0.39 17.38
N ILE A 147 -20.38 -1.23 17.30
CA ILE A 147 -20.31 -2.43 16.44
C ILE A 147 -21.01 -3.59 17.14
N LYS A 148 -22.00 -4.20 16.49
CA LYS A 148 -22.79 -5.32 17.07
C LYS A 148 -22.56 -6.64 16.35
N ASP A 149 -21.75 -6.59 15.30
CA ASP A 149 -21.52 -7.63 14.33
C ASP A 149 -20.83 -8.85 14.98
N PRO A 150 -21.35 -10.08 14.79
CA PRO A 150 -20.94 -11.26 15.53
C PRO A 150 -19.57 -11.80 15.14
N LEU A 151 -19.07 -11.52 13.92
CA LEU A 151 -17.75 -11.95 13.45
C LEU A 151 -16.65 -10.89 13.63
N PHE A 152 -16.97 -9.67 14.07
CA PHE A 152 -15.97 -8.59 14.22
C PHE A 152 -14.75 -9.02 15.06
N ASP A 153 -14.97 -9.70 16.19
CA ASP A 153 -13.91 -10.18 17.07
C ASP A 153 -13.01 -11.25 16.41
N LYS A 154 -13.49 -11.89 15.31
CA LYS A 154 -12.77 -12.87 14.50
C LYS A 154 -12.11 -12.26 13.26
N GLN A 155 -12.44 -11.03 12.87
CA GLN A 155 -11.83 -10.33 11.73
C GLN A 155 -10.43 -9.84 12.13
N TRP A 156 -9.52 -10.78 12.31
CA TRP A 156 -8.13 -10.55 12.76
C TRP A 156 -7.34 -9.62 11.83
N HIS A 157 -7.75 -9.50 10.56
CA HIS A 157 -7.15 -8.57 9.59
C HIS A 157 -7.46 -7.11 9.95
N LEU A 158 -8.54 -6.83 10.68
CA LEU A 158 -8.94 -5.51 11.17
C LEU A 158 -8.32 -5.20 12.53
N ILE A 159 -8.35 -6.17 13.45
CA ILE A 159 -7.69 -6.09 14.78
C ILE A 159 -7.14 -7.47 15.17
N ASN A 160 -5.82 -7.64 15.18
CA ASN A 160 -5.21 -8.95 15.42
C ASN A 160 -4.99 -9.21 16.93
N GLN A 161 -5.95 -9.88 17.55
CA GLN A 161 -5.89 -10.21 18.98
C GLN A 161 -4.78 -11.19 19.37
N LYS A 162 -4.23 -11.97 18.41
CA LYS A 162 -3.21 -13.00 18.67
C LYS A 162 -1.79 -12.47 18.43
N ASN A 163 -1.61 -11.70 17.36
CA ASN A 163 -0.33 -11.11 16.95
C ASN A 163 -0.54 -9.59 16.82
N PRO A 164 -0.36 -8.80 17.90
CA PRO A 164 -0.65 -7.37 17.91
C PRO A 164 0.10 -6.62 16.80
N GLY A 165 -0.61 -5.79 16.03
CA GLY A 165 -0.02 -5.03 14.91
C GLY A 165 0.14 -5.82 13.60
N ASN A 166 -0.26 -7.10 13.58
CA ASN A 166 -0.39 -7.89 12.36
C ASN A 166 -1.82 -7.78 11.78
N ASP A 167 -2.28 -6.54 11.65
CA ASP A 167 -3.56 -6.11 11.09
C ASP A 167 -3.34 -4.86 10.22
N ILE A 168 -4.39 -4.40 9.53
CA ILE A 168 -4.34 -3.23 8.65
C ILE A 168 -4.33 -1.88 9.39
N ASN A 169 -4.34 -1.85 10.73
CA ASN A 169 -4.35 -0.62 11.54
C ASN A 169 -5.51 0.36 11.20
N VAL A 170 -6.74 -0.15 11.01
CA VAL A 170 -7.90 0.67 10.57
C VAL A 170 -8.63 1.39 11.70
N THR A 171 -8.54 0.92 12.94
CA THR A 171 -9.37 1.43 14.05
C THR A 171 -9.13 2.92 14.33
N GLY A 172 -7.87 3.38 14.23
CA GLY A 172 -7.51 4.80 14.35
C GLY A 172 -8.05 5.68 13.22
N VAL A 173 -8.41 5.11 12.07
CA VAL A 173 -9.08 5.81 10.96
C VAL A 173 -10.57 5.93 11.24
N TRP A 174 -11.23 4.83 11.63
CA TRP A 174 -12.65 4.83 11.96
C TRP A 174 -13.01 5.73 13.15
N LYS A 175 -12.15 5.81 14.18
CA LYS A 175 -12.33 6.73 15.31
C LYS A 175 -12.31 8.22 14.92
N GLN A 176 -11.84 8.55 13.72
CA GLN A 176 -11.91 9.90 13.14
C GLN A 176 -13.20 10.14 12.34
N GLY A 177 -14.10 9.16 12.24
CA GLY A 177 -15.30 9.22 11.39
C GLY A 177 -15.02 8.97 9.91
N ILE A 178 -13.86 8.41 9.56
CA ILE A 178 -13.48 8.09 8.18
C ILE A 178 -13.81 6.61 7.94
N ALA A 179 -14.81 6.34 7.11
CA ALA A 179 -15.33 4.99 6.86
C ALA A 179 -15.65 4.70 5.37
N GLY A 180 -15.13 5.50 4.44
CA GLY A 180 -15.28 5.27 2.99
C GLY A 180 -16.43 6.04 2.32
N LYS A 181 -17.20 6.79 3.10
CA LYS A 181 -18.39 7.53 2.65
C LYS A 181 -18.14 8.36 1.38
N GLY A 182 -19.00 8.16 0.39
CA GLY A 182 -18.96 8.86 -0.90
C GLY A 182 -18.07 8.21 -1.95
N VAL A 183 -17.37 7.12 -1.61
CA VAL A 183 -16.59 6.31 -2.56
C VAL A 183 -17.37 5.06 -2.93
N THR A 184 -17.30 4.66 -4.20
CA THR A 184 -17.83 3.40 -4.71
C THR A 184 -16.71 2.48 -5.15
N VAL A 185 -16.73 1.23 -4.70
CA VAL A 185 -15.80 0.18 -5.11
C VAL A 185 -16.53 -0.88 -5.92
N VAL A 186 -15.98 -1.24 -7.08
CA VAL A 186 -16.48 -2.30 -7.94
C VAL A 186 -15.80 -3.62 -7.57
N ILE A 187 -16.60 -4.66 -7.40
CA ILE A 187 -16.15 -6.05 -7.47
C ILE A 187 -16.43 -6.57 -8.87
N LEU A 188 -15.38 -6.80 -9.65
CA LEU A 188 -15.45 -7.20 -11.04
C LEU A 188 -15.08 -8.70 -11.11
N ASP A 189 -16.10 -9.57 -11.02
CA ASP A 189 -15.96 -10.95 -10.52
C ASP A 189 -17.15 -11.87 -10.93
N ASP A 190 -17.53 -12.88 -10.14
CA ASP A 190 -18.65 -13.82 -10.39
C ASP A 190 -20.06 -13.33 -9.98
N GLY A 191 -20.14 -12.10 -9.46
CA GLY A 191 -21.39 -11.44 -9.05
C GLY A 191 -21.41 -10.99 -7.58
N LEU A 192 -22.52 -10.37 -7.18
CA LEU A 192 -22.69 -9.77 -5.87
C LEU A 192 -24.13 -9.99 -5.38
N ASP A 193 -24.30 -10.73 -4.27
CA ASP A 193 -25.62 -10.89 -3.64
C ASP A 193 -26.04 -9.60 -2.90
N PHE A 194 -26.59 -8.68 -3.67
CA PHE A 194 -27.17 -7.42 -3.19
C PHE A 194 -28.40 -7.62 -2.27
N ASN A 195 -28.85 -8.85 -2.01
CA ASN A 195 -29.91 -9.16 -1.04
C ASN A 195 -29.34 -9.62 0.32
N SER A 196 -28.02 -9.76 0.44
CA SER A 196 -27.33 -9.97 1.71
C SER A 196 -27.60 -8.81 2.67
N THR A 197 -27.90 -9.12 3.92
CA THR A 197 -28.16 -8.12 4.97
C THR A 197 -26.96 -7.21 5.21
N ASP A 198 -25.74 -7.68 4.94
CA ASP A 198 -24.50 -6.91 5.08
C ASP A 198 -24.20 -6.02 3.87
N LEU A 199 -24.79 -6.28 2.70
CA LEU A 199 -24.44 -5.57 1.47
C LEU A 199 -25.57 -4.70 0.94
N ALA A 200 -26.84 -5.03 1.22
CA ALA A 200 -28.01 -4.36 0.60
C ALA A 200 -28.03 -2.83 0.78
N ASP A 201 -27.68 -2.34 1.98
CA ASP A 201 -27.66 -0.89 2.27
C ASP A 201 -26.49 -0.16 1.56
N ASN A 202 -25.38 -0.86 1.30
CA ASN A 202 -24.20 -0.34 0.62
C ASN A 202 -24.14 -0.70 -0.88
N PHE A 203 -25.07 -1.49 -1.39
CA PHE A 203 -25.13 -1.79 -2.83
C PHE A 203 -25.36 -0.51 -3.64
N TYR A 204 -24.72 -0.44 -4.81
CA TYR A 204 -24.90 0.59 -5.83
C TYR A 204 -25.31 -0.07 -7.14
N ALA A 205 -26.61 0.05 -7.46
CA ALA A 205 -27.21 -0.66 -8.57
C ALA A 205 -26.80 -0.06 -9.92
N GLU A 206 -26.70 1.27 -9.98
CA GLU A 206 -26.44 2.04 -11.20
C GLU A 206 -25.06 1.75 -11.79
N GLY A 207 -24.04 1.59 -10.93
CA GLY A 207 -22.69 1.16 -11.31
C GLY A 207 -22.48 -0.35 -11.35
N SER A 208 -23.54 -1.16 -11.27
CA SER A 208 -23.48 -2.62 -11.36
C SER A 208 -24.04 -3.13 -12.68
N TYR A 209 -23.58 -4.31 -13.13
CA TYR A 209 -24.09 -4.98 -14.34
C TYR A 209 -23.73 -6.47 -14.39
N ASP A 210 -24.53 -7.28 -15.09
CA ASP A 210 -24.21 -8.67 -15.43
C ASP A 210 -23.84 -8.77 -16.91
N PHE A 211 -22.55 -8.94 -17.23
CA PHE A 211 -22.09 -9.09 -18.61
C PHE A 211 -22.19 -10.54 -19.11
N ASN A 212 -22.27 -11.54 -18.23
CA ASN A 212 -22.43 -12.93 -18.66
C ASN A 212 -23.85 -13.21 -19.19
N ASP A 213 -24.87 -12.59 -18.58
CA ASP A 213 -26.28 -12.72 -19.02
C ASP A 213 -26.88 -11.45 -19.65
N HIS A 214 -26.11 -10.35 -19.70
CA HIS A 214 -26.54 -9.01 -20.13
C HIS A 214 -27.78 -8.47 -19.38
N GLU A 215 -27.75 -8.53 -18.05
CA GLU A 215 -28.81 -8.05 -17.16
C GLU A 215 -28.37 -6.86 -16.27
N PRO A 216 -29.27 -5.94 -15.86
CA PRO A 216 -28.90 -4.77 -15.04
C PRO A 216 -28.41 -5.07 -13.61
N LEU A 217 -28.53 -6.31 -13.12
CA LEU A 217 -28.22 -6.66 -11.73
C LEU A 217 -27.27 -7.87 -11.68
N PRO A 218 -26.12 -7.78 -10.97
CA PRO A 218 -25.01 -8.74 -11.03
C PRO A 218 -25.27 -9.96 -10.13
N LYS A 219 -26.48 -10.53 -10.20
CA LYS A 219 -26.91 -11.54 -9.24
C LYS A 219 -26.13 -12.86 -9.43
N PRO A 220 -25.53 -13.44 -8.37
CA PRO A 220 -25.02 -14.81 -8.39
C PRO A 220 -26.10 -15.81 -8.83
N LYS A 221 -25.77 -16.69 -9.77
CA LYS A 221 -26.71 -17.65 -10.40
C LYS A 221 -26.20 -19.09 -10.40
N LEU A 222 -24.89 -19.28 -10.54
CA LEU A 222 -24.26 -20.61 -10.46
C LEU A 222 -24.03 -21.04 -9.01
N TRP A 223 -23.61 -22.29 -8.82
CA TRP A 223 -23.38 -22.88 -7.49
C TRP A 223 -22.02 -22.46 -6.91
N ASP A 224 -21.12 -22.04 -7.80
CA ASP A 224 -19.77 -21.55 -7.56
C ASP A 224 -19.69 -20.01 -7.52
N ASP A 225 -20.67 -19.29 -8.11
CA ASP A 225 -20.85 -17.83 -7.99
C ASP A 225 -20.98 -17.42 -6.52
N THR A 226 -19.86 -17.16 -5.85
CA THR A 226 -19.75 -16.88 -4.41
C THR A 226 -18.59 -15.95 -4.06
N HIS A 227 -17.65 -15.79 -4.98
CA HIS A 227 -16.36 -15.17 -4.76
C HIS A 227 -16.47 -13.63 -4.69
N GLY A 228 -17.20 -13.01 -5.61
CA GLY A 228 -17.43 -11.57 -5.62
C GLY A 228 -18.24 -11.10 -4.40
N THR A 229 -19.18 -11.91 -3.93
CA THR A 229 -19.93 -11.61 -2.69
C THR A 229 -19.06 -11.68 -1.44
N ARG A 230 -18.06 -12.57 -1.40
CA ARG A 230 -17.07 -12.62 -0.31
C ARG A 230 -16.13 -11.42 -0.35
N CYS A 231 -15.67 -11.04 -1.55
CA CYS A 231 -14.84 -9.86 -1.76
C CYS A 231 -15.57 -8.56 -1.36
N ALA A 232 -16.85 -8.42 -1.73
CA ALA A 232 -17.68 -7.25 -1.39
C ALA A 232 -17.78 -7.00 0.12
N GLY A 233 -17.96 -8.05 0.92
CA GLY A 233 -18.07 -7.95 2.38
C GLY A 233 -16.82 -7.41 3.05
N GLN A 234 -15.63 -7.75 2.55
CA GLN A 234 -14.36 -7.21 3.07
C GLN A 234 -14.27 -5.69 2.92
N ILE A 235 -14.87 -5.16 1.86
CA ILE A 235 -14.82 -3.74 1.52
C ILE A 235 -15.92 -2.99 2.27
N ALA A 236 -17.17 -3.40 2.09
CA ALA A 236 -18.34 -2.57 2.40
C ALA A 236 -19.47 -3.32 3.14
N ALA A 237 -19.19 -4.42 3.86
CA ALA A 237 -20.17 -4.97 4.80
C ALA A 237 -20.57 -3.88 5.83
N VAL A 238 -21.87 -3.56 5.91
CA VAL A 238 -22.37 -2.54 6.83
C VAL A 238 -22.31 -3.01 8.28
N LYS A 239 -22.01 -2.09 9.19
CA LYS A 239 -22.11 -2.31 10.64
C LYS A 239 -23.58 -2.49 11.06
N ASN A 240 -24.02 -3.73 11.25
CA ASN A 240 -25.40 -4.11 11.53
C ASN A 240 -25.49 -5.16 12.69
N ASN A 241 -26.07 -6.35 12.48
CA ASN A 241 -26.06 -7.50 13.42
C ASN A 241 -25.86 -8.86 12.68
N ALA A 242 -25.45 -8.83 11.43
CA ALA A 242 -25.08 -9.95 10.57
C ALA A 242 -23.55 -9.98 10.42
N CYS A 243 -23.02 -11.10 9.91
CA CYS A 243 -21.61 -11.38 9.66
C CYS A 243 -20.58 -10.46 10.37
N GLY A 244 -19.98 -9.51 9.66
CA GLY A 244 -18.82 -8.73 10.12
C GLY A 244 -18.92 -7.26 9.73
N VAL A 245 -17.79 -6.58 9.64
CA VAL A 245 -17.72 -5.17 9.20
C VAL A 245 -16.70 -5.04 8.08
N GLY A 246 -17.05 -4.30 7.02
CA GLY A 246 -16.14 -3.99 5.93
C GLY A 246 -15.11 -2.92 6.34
N ILE A 247 -13.94 -2.92 5.70
CA ILE A 247 -12.88 -1.92 5.96
C ILE A 247 -13.41 -0.50 5.76
N ALA A 248 -14.25 -0.30 4.76
CA ALA A 248 -14.88 0.95 4.38
C ALA A 248 -16.41 0.78 4.41
N TYR A 249 -16.96 0.51 5.60
CA TYR A 249 -18.37 0.17 5.82
C TYR A 249 -19.39 1.29 5.53
N GLU A 250 -18.97 2.50 5.15
CA GLU A 250 -19.83 3.56 4.60
C GLU A 250 -19.59 3.82 3.08
N SER A 251 -18.66 3.09 2.45
CA SER A 251 -18.53 3.07 0.99
C SER A 251 -19.73 2.40 0.34
N LYS A 252 -19.98 2.75 -0.92
CA LYS A 252 -20.80 1.97 -1.82
C LYS A 252 -20.02 0.82 -2.45
N VAL A 253 -20.70 -0.26 -2.77
CA VAL A 253 -20.14 -1.42 -3.50
C VAL A 253 -21.02 -1.78 -4.69
N ALA A 254 -20.39 -1.90 -5.86
CA ALA A 254 -21.01 -2.35 -7.10
C ALA A 254 -20.50 -3.75 -7.45
N GLY A 255 -21.32 -4.53 -8.15
CA GLY A 255 -20.95 -5.82 -8.70
C GLY A 255 -20.96 -5.77 -10.22
N ILE A 256 -19.89 -6.24 -10.85
CA ILE A 256 -19.82 -6.45 -12.29
C ILE A 256 -19.55 -7.93 -12.50
N ARG A 257 -20.56 -8.67 -12.97
CA ARG A 257 -20.50 -10.12 -13.15
C ARG A 257 -19.94 -10.46 -14.54
N ILE A 258 -18.73 -11.02 -14.55
CA ILE A 258 -17.99 -11.40 -15.75
C ILE A 258 -17.40 -12.82 -15.71
N LEU A 259 -17.16 -13.41 -14.53
CA LEU A 259 -16.42 -14.68 -14.41
C LEU A 259 -17.28 -15.95 -14.53
N SER A 260 -18.60 -15.81 -14.68
CA SER A 260 -19.56 -16.92 -14.62
C SER A 260 -19.89 -17.54 -15.98
N GLY A 261 -19.08 -17.27 -17.00
CA GLY A 261 -19.27 -17.75 -18.38
C GLY A 261 -18.25 -17.17 -19.35
N ASP A 262 -18.26 -17.65 -20.59
CA ASP A 262 -17.41 -17.11 -21.65
C ASP A 262 -17.81 -15.66 -21.98
N LEU A 263 -16.82 -14.79 -22.22
CA LEU A 263 -17.00 -13.39 -22.64
C LEU A 263 -16.17 -13.05 -23.87
N THR A 264 -16.48 -11.93 -24.52
CA THR A 264 -15.60 -11.31 -25.51
C THR A 264 -14.70 -10.25 -24.88
N ASP A 265 -13.55 -9.98 -25.52
CA ASP A 265 -12.69 -8.83 -25.18
C ASP A 265 -13.45 -7.49 -25.13
N ALA A 266 -14.58 -7.36 -25.84
CA ALA A 266 -15.39 -6.15 -25.83
C ALA A 266 -16.26 -6.05 -24.57
N ASP A 267 -16.80 -7.16 -24.07
CA ASP A 267 -17.57 -7.20 -22.83
C ASP A 267 -16.68 -6.87 -21.62
N GLU A 268 -15.46 -7.44 -21.60
CA GLU A 268 -14.47 -7.13 -20.58
C GLU A 268 -13.97 -5.67 -20.67
N ALA A 269 -13.75 -5.13 -21.88
CA ALA A 269 -13.40 -3.72 -22.07
C ALA A 269 -14.48 -2.76 -21.54
N LEU A 270 -15.76 -3.11 -21.75
CA LEU A 270 -16.91 -2.38 -21.21
C LEU A 270 -16.98 -2.52 -19.68
N ALA A 271 -16.81 -3.73 -19.14
CA ALA A 271 -16.80 -4.00 -17.71
C ALA A 271 -15.73 -3.18 -16.97
N LEU A 272 -14.51 -3.10 -17.52
CA LEU A 272 -13.40 -2.32 -16.97
C LEU A 272 -13.66 -0.81 -16.92
N ASN A 273 -14.65 -0.29 -17.65
CA ASN A 273 -15.00 1.13 -17.70
C ASN A 273 -16.44 1.44 -17.26
N TYR A 274 -17.20 0.43 -16.81
CA TYR A 274 -18.63 0.60 -16.53
C TYR A 274 -18.84 1.58 -15.37
N ASP A 275 -19.61 2.64 -15.64
CA ASP A 275 -19.85 3.78 -14.75
C ASP A 275 -18.60 4.38 -14.08
N TYR A 276 -17.43 4.31 -14.73
CA TYR A 276 -16.12 4.79 -14.25
C TYR A 276 -15.99 6.26 -13.79
N GLN A 277 -17.07 7.05 -13.86
CA GLN A 277 -17.14 8.38 -13.26
C GLN A 277 -17.60 8.31 -11.79
N HIS A 278 -18.50 7.37 -11.46
CA HIS A 278 -19.01 7.15 -10.10
C HIS A 278 -18.46 5.85 -9.46
N ASN A 279 -18.00 4.90 -10.26
CA ASN A 279 -17.20 3.75 -9.85
C ASN A 279 -15.73 4.17 -9.73
N HIS A 280 -15.21 4.26 -8.50
CA HIS A 280 -13.93 4.91 -8.24
C HIS A 280 -12.74 3.94 -8.25
N ILE A 281 -12.95 2.75 -7.69
CA ILE A 281 -11.93 1.71 -7.48
C ILE A 281 -12.48 0.41 -8.06
N PHE A 282 -11.69 -0.30 -8.85
CA PHE A 282 -12.04 -1.59 -9.45
C PHE A 282 -11.16 -2.67 -8.82
N SER A 283 -11.78 -3.55 -8.02
CA SER A 283 -11.12 -4.69 -7.38
C SER A 283 -11.27 -5.93 -8.26
N CYS A 284 -10.16 -6.39 -8.81
CA CYS A 284 -10.09 -7.52 -9.73
C CYS A 284 -9.27 -8.65 -9.09
N SER A 285 -9.94 -9.74 -8.74
CA SER A 285 -9.33 -10.89 -8.05
C SER A 285 -9.17 -12.11 -8.99
N TRP A 286 -8.95 -11.83 -10.27
CA TRP A 286 -8.86 -12.75 -11.40
C TRP A 286 -7.71 -12.37 -12.35
N GLY A 287 -7.36 -13.28 -13.24
CA GLY A 287 -6.33 -13.13 -14.26
C GLY A 287 -6.26 -14.39 -15.14
N PRO A 288 -5.19 -14.57 -15.92
CA PRO A 288 -4.89 -15.81 -16.62
C PRO A 288 -4.75 -17.00 -15.63
N PRO A 289 -4.85 -18.26 -16.09
CA PRO A 289 -4.67 -19.42 -15.22
C PRO A 289 -3.29 -19.49 -14.53
N ASP A 290 -3.29 -19.38 -13.19
CA ASP A 290 -2.18 -19.48 -12.22
C ASP A 290 -1.43 -20.84 -12.21
N ASN A 291 -0.99 -21.34 -13.38
CA ASN A 291 -0.51 -22.73 -13.54
C ASN A 291 1.01 -22.89 -13.73
N GLY A 292 1.78 -21.80 -13.76
CA GLY A 292 3.22 -21.83 -14.02
C GLY A 292 3.59 -22.11 -15.49
N GLU A 293 2.62 -22.00 -16.41
CA GLU A 293 2.77 -22.23 -17.85
C GLU A 293 2.23 -21.06 -18.72
N ASN A 294 1.10 -20.47 -18.34
CA ASN A 294 0.42 -19.41 -19.09
C ASN A 294 1.25 -18.12 -19.22
N MET A 295 1.06 -17.37 -20.31
CA MET A 295 1.62 -16.04 -20.49
C MET A 295 0.65 -15.31 -21.41
N GLU A 296 -0.09 -14.36 -20.87
CA GLU A 296 -1.28 -13.82 -21.53
C GLU A 296 -1.41 -12.33 -21.24
N ALA A 297 -1.56 -11.57 -22.31
CA ALA A 297 -1.73 -10.12 -22.25
C ALA A 297 -3.11 -9.72 -22.78
N PRO A 298 -3.74 -8.70 -22.18
CA PRO A 298 -4.96 -8.14 -22.72
C PRO A 298 -4.73 -7.69 -24.17
N LYS A 299 -5.65 -8.02 -25.09
CA LYS A 299 -5.55 -7.57 -26.49
C LYS A 299 -5.75 -6.05 -26.56
N ALA A 300 -5.52 -5.45 -27.73
CA ALA A 300 -5.49 -3.99 -27.91
C ALA A 300 -6.67 -3.26 -27.24
N ILE A 301 -7.92 -3.70 -27.49
CA ILE A 301 -9.13 -3.09 -26.91
C ILE A 301 -9.14 -3.09 -25.37
N LEU A 302 -8.56 -4.09 -24.72
CA LEU A 302 -8.47 -4.20 -23.26
C LEU A 302 -7.34 -3.31 -22.71
N THR A 303 -6.23 -3.22 -23.43
CA THR A 303 -5.15 -2.27 -23.10
C THR A 303 -5.66 -0.82 -23.20
N ASP A 304 -6.42 -0.51 -24.25
CA ASP A 304 -7.06 0.79 -24.44
C ASP A 304 -8.16 1.04 -23.39
N ALA A 305 -8.91 0.01 -22.99
CA ALA A 305 -9.91 0.09 -21.93
C ALA A 305 -9.30 0.50 -20.57
N ILE A 306 -8.20 -0.13 -20.16
CA ILE A 306 -7.51 0.23 -18.90
C ILE A 306 -6.90 1.64 -19.03
N ALA A 307 -6.29 1.96 -20.17
CA ALA A 307 -5.73 3.28 -20.44
C ALA A 307 -6.79 4.40 -20.43
N ASN A 308 -7.99 4.14 -20.96
CA ASN A 308 -9.15 5.04 -20.88
C ASN A 308 -9.60 5.23 -19.43
N GLY A 309 -9.65 4.15 -18.65
CA GLY A 309 -9.98 4.20 -17.22
C GLY A 309 -9.09 5.15 -16.43
N VAL A 310 -7.77 5.00 -16.54
CA VAL A 310 -6.81 5.86 -15.81
C VAL A 310 -6.69 7.29 -16.36
N ARG A 311 -7.08 7.54 -17.61
CA ARG A 311 -7.05 8.88 -18.22
C ARG A 311 -8.33 9.68 -17.97
N ASN A 312 -9.49 9.03 -18.04
CA ASN A 312 -10.79 9.69 -18.15
C ASN A 312 -11.74 9.40 -16.98
N GLY A 313 -11.55 8.29 -16.25
CA GLY A 313 -12.36 7.97 -15.07
C GLY A 313 -12.23 9.01 -13.95
N ARG A 314 -13.25 9.11 -13.08
CA ARG A 314 -13.31 10.06 -11.96
C ARG A 314 -13.00 11.51 -12.34
N ASP A 315 -13.64 12.05 -13.37
CA ASP A 315 -13.38 13.37 -13.98
C ASP A 315 -11.89 13.59 -14.35
N GLY A 316 -11.28 12.59 -15.00
CA GLY A 316 -9.87 12.65 -15.43
C GLY A 316 -8.83 12.45 -14.33
N LYS A 317 -9.23 12.11 -13.10
CA LYS A 317 -8.30 11.70 -12.02
C LYS A 317 -7.80 10.27 -12.21
N GLY A 318 -8.54 9.47 -12.99
CA GLY A 318 -8.29 8.08 -13.28
C GLY A 318 -8.92 7.12 -12.29
N SER A 319 -9.56 6.07 -12.84
CA SER A 319 -9.98 4.87 -12.11
C SER A 319 -8.80 4.21 -11.41
N ILE A 320 -9.01 3.67 -10.21
CA ILE A 320 -7.99 2.92 -9.48
C ILE A 320 -8.25 1.43 -9.67
N TYR A 321 -7.44 0.76 -10.51
CA TYR A 321 -7.50 -0.70 -10.66
C TYR A 321 -6.63 -1.38 -9.61
N VAL A 322 -7.16 -2.39 -8.93
CA VAL A 322 -6.47 -3.16 -7.89
C VAL A 322 -6.52 -4.63 -8.28
N PHE A 323 -5.36 -5.25 -8.49
CA PHE A 323 -5.25 -6.65 -8.94
C PHE A 323 -4.54 -7.52 -7.90
N ALA A 324 -5.05 -8.73 -7.69
CA ALA A 324 -4.38 -9.77 -6.90
C ALA A 324 -3.21 -10.37 -7.68
N THR A 325 -2.06 -10.68 -7.06
CA THR A 325 -0.90 -11.23 -7.79
C THR A 325 -1.05 -12.63 -8.38
N GLY A 326 -2.16 -13.35 -8.14
CA GLY A 326 -2.28 -14.77 -8.50
C GLY A 326 -1.78 -15.71 -7.39
N ASN A 327 -2.08 -16.99 -7.54
CA ASN A 327 -1.95 -18.04 -6.54
C ASN A 327 -1.02 -19.20 -6.98
N GLY A 328 -0.31 -19.02 -8.11
CA GLY A 328 0.49 -20.03 -8.81
C GLY A 328 1.89 -20.25 -8.27
N ALA A 329 2.31 -19.58 -7.18
CA ALA A 329 3.70 -19.60 -6.72
C ALA A 329 4.22 -21.01 -6.38
N THR A 330 3.36 -21.91 -5.87
CA THR A 330 3.73 -23.32 -5.61
C THR A 330 4.01 -24.13 -6.89
N LEU A 331 3.45 -23.69 -8.03
CA LEU A 331 3.68 -24.24 -9.36
C LEU A 331 4.87 -23.58 -10.07
N GLY A 332 5.49 -22.59 -9.42
CA GLY A 332 6.61 -21.83 -9.93
C GLY A 332 6.19 -20.68 -10.85
N ASP A 333 4.97 -20.16 -10.69
CA ASP A 333 4.50 -19.01 -11.45
C ASP A 333 5.01 -17.67 -10.90
N ASN A 334 4.82 -16.61 -11.69
CA ASN A 334 5.35 -15.28 -11.45
C ASN A 334 4.47 -14.22 -12.13
N CYS A 335 3.87 -13.33 -11.34
CA CYS A 335 2.95 -12.27 -11.78
C CYS A 335 3.47 -11.31 -12.87
N ASN A 336 4.73 -11.38 -13.28
CA ASN A 336 5.21 -10.63 -14.45
C ASN A 336 4.86 -11.31 -15.79
N PHE A 337 4.30 -12.53 -15.77
CA PHE A 337 3.74 -13.27 -16.91
C PHE A 337 2.21 -13.12 -17.08
N ASP A 338 1.58 -12.39 -16.16
CA ASP A 338 0.23 -11.86 -16.31
C ASP A 338 0.33 -10.35 -16.59
N ALA A 339 -0.25 -9.88 -17.69
CA ALA A 339 -0.19 -8.46 -18.07
C ALA A 339 -1.34 -7.60 -17.51
N TYR A 340 -2.25 -8.17 -16.73
CA TYR A 340 -3.12 -7.38 -15.85
C TYR A 340 -2.34 -6.92 -14.61
N THR A 341 -1.66 -7.84 -13.91
CA THR A 341 -0.82 -7.51 -12.74
C THR A 341 0.52 -6.84 -13.08
N ASN A 342 1.06 -7.00 -14.29
CA ASN A 342 2.28 -6.28 -14.71
C ASN A 342 2.02 -4.90 -15.35
N SER A 343 0.76 -4.49 -15.49
CA SER A 343 0.41 -3.17 -16.02
C SER A 343 0.84 -2.03 -15.08
N ILE A 344 1.35 -0.93 -15.63
CA ILE A 344 1.64 0.29 -14.82
C ILE A 344 0.36 0.93 -14.24
N TYR A 345 -0.78 0.65 -14.87
CA TYR A 345 -2.09 1.22 -14.56
C TYR A 345 -2.82 0.50 -13.41
N THR A 346 -2.29 -0.63 -12.94
CA THR A 346 -2.88 -1.44 -11.87
C THR A 346 -2.05 -1.34 -10.58
N ILE A 347 -2.72 -1.44 -9.43
CA ILE A 347 -2.08 -1.61 -8.13
C ILE A 347 -2.07 -3.10 -7.82
N THR A 348 -0.90 -3.70 -7.97
CA THR A 348 -0.72 -5.15 -7.83
C THR A 348 -0.39 -5.53 -6.38
N VAL A 349 -1.25 -6.35 -5.79
CA VAL A 349 -1.32 -6.63 -4.35
C VAL A 349 -1.11 -8.12 -4.07
N GLY A 350 -0.06 -8.44 -3.33
CA GLY A 350 0.19 -9.80 -2.83
C GLY A 350 -0.41 -10.07 -1.45
N ALA A 351 -0.33 -11.33 -1.02
CA ALA A 351 -0.89 -11.77 0.26
C ALA A 351 0.17 -11.93 1.37
N ILE A 352 -0.26 -11.64 2.60
CA ILE A 352 0.41 -12.04 3.85
C ILE A 352 -0.57 -12.66 4.83
N ASP A 353 -0.10 -13.59 5.66
CA ASP A 353 -0.94 -14.20 6.70
C ASP A 353 -0.99 -13.39 8.00
N HIS A 354 -1.81 -13.85 8.96
CA HIS A 354 -1.96 -13.24 10.29
C HIS A 354 -0.68 -13.20 11.15
N THR A 355 0.43 -13.76 10.67
CA THR A 355 1.78 -13.71 11.28
C THR A 355 2.76 -12.86 10.48
N ASN A 356 2.29 -12.07 9.50
CA ASN A 356 3.07 -11.32 8.50
C ASN A 356 3.93 -12.18 7.56
N LYS A 357 3.67 -13.49 7.46
CA LYS A 357 4.45 -14.35 6.56
C LYS A 357 3.85 -14.38 5.17
N HIS A 358 4.72 -14.54 4.18
CA HIS A 358 4.36 -14.81 2.79
C HIS A 358 3.71 -16.22 2.67
N PRO A 359 2.44 -16.34 2.26
CA PRO A 359 1.77 -17.61 2.05
C PRO A 359 2.31 -18.30 0.80
N ALA A 360 2.44 -19.62 0.84
CA ALA A 360 3.09 -20.38 -0.24
C ALA A 360 2.41 -20.28 -1.62
N TYR A 361 1.14 -19.83 -1.69
CA TYR A 361 0.42 -19.60 -2.94
C TYR A 361 0.74 -18.23 -3.57
N SER A 362 1.08 -17.22 -2.77
CA SER A 362 1.15 -15.83 -3.25
C SER A 362 2.29 -15.66 -4.23
N GLU A 363 1.98 -15.21 -5.44
CA GLU A 363 3.03 -14.94 -6.42
C GLU A 363 3.86 -13.73 -6.04
N SER A 364 5.05 -13.67 -6.64
CA SER A 364 6.07 -12.65 -6.41
C SER A 364 6.67 -12.22 -7.75
N CYS A 365 6.83 -10.93 -7.97
CA CYS A 365 7.40 -10.34 -9.17
C CYS A 365 7.92 -8.92 -8.90
N SER A 366 8.55 -8.29 -9.89
CA SER A 366 9.00 -6.89 -9.79
C SER A 366 7.88 -5.86 -9.99
N ALA A 367 6.71 -6.28 -10.45
CA ALA A 367 5.51 -5.46 -10.59
C ALA A 367 4.67 -5.32 -9.31
N GLN A 368 4.89 -6.17 -8.29
CA GLN A 368 4.10 -6.14 -7.06
C GLN A 368 4.42 -4.90 -6.21
N LEU A 369 3.42 -4.03 -5.98
CA LEU A 369 3.63 -2.77 -5.27
C LEU A 369 3.63 -2.95 -3.74
N VAL A 370 2.65 -3.70 -3.23
CA VAL A 370 2.37 -3.85 -1.79
C VAL A 370 1.80 -5.23 -1.48
N VAL A 371 1.66 -5.55 -0.20
CA VAL A 371 0.89 -6.71 0.29
C VAL A 371 -0.16 -6.32 1.32
N THR A 372 -1.16 -7.18 1.51
CA THR A 372 -2.08 -7.09 2.64
C THR A 372 -2.62 -8.46 3.05
N TYR A 373 -3.43 -8.49 4.10
CA TYR A 373 -3.78 -9.71 4.81
C TYR A 373 -4.73 -10.64 4.05
N SER A 374 -4.44 -11.94 4.11
CA SER A 374 -5.25 -13.03 3.56
C SER A 374 -5.00 -14.34 4.34
N SER A 375 -5.46 -15.49 3.82
CA SER A 375 -5.31 -16.79 4.46
C SER A 375 -3.87 -17.29 4.54
N GLY A 376 -3.56 -18.03 5.59
CA GLY A 376 -2.25 -18.64 5.82
C GLY A 376 -2.02 -18.94 7.30
N SER A 377 -1.02 -19.77 7.60
CA SER A 377 -0.70 -20.23 8.98
C SER A 377 -1.90 -20.74 9.82
N GLY A 378 -2.97 -21.21 9.16
CA GLY A 378 -4.17 -21.76 9.80
C GLY A 378 -5.33 -20.77 9.98
N GLU A 379 -5.17 -19.50 9.63
CA GLU A 379 -6.24 -18.49 9.65
C GLU A 379 -6.71 -18.12 8.24
N TYR A 380 -7.91 -17.54 8.17
CA TYR A 380 -8.61 -17.16 6.94
C TYR A 380 -9.39 -15.85 7.14
N ILE A 381 -9.73 -15.17 6.05
CA ILE A 381 -10.56 -13.97 6.09
C ILE A 381 -12.02 -14.36 6.42
N GLN A 382 -12.62 -13.59 7.33
CA GLN A 382 -14.02 -13.70 7.74
C GLN A 382 -14.81 -12.61 7.01
N THR A 383 -15.84 -12.99 6.26
CA THR A 383 -16.62 -12.08 5.39
C THR A 383 -18.03 -12.63 5.14
N THR A 384 -18.84 -11.95 4.32
CA THR A 384 -20.14 -12.41 3.80
C THR A 384 -20.01 -13.64 2.91
N ASP A 385 -21.09 -14.40 2.76
CA ASP A 385 -21.26 -15.38 1.68
C ASP A 385 -22.55 -15.09 0.90
N VAL A 386 -22.80 -15.83 -0.19
CA VAL A 386 -24.07 -15.73 -0.92
C VAL A 386 -25.20 -16.33 -0.08
N GLY A 387 -26.24 -15.52 0.15
CA GLY A 387 -27.32 -15.83 1.07
C GLY A 387 -27.60 -14.67 2.03
N ARG A 388 -28.88 -14.51 2.42
CA ARG A 388 -29.38 -13.29 3.09
C ARG A 388 -28.65 -12.93 4.39
N GLN A 389 -28.14 -13.92 5.12
CA GLN A 389 -27.38 -13.74 6.37
C GLN A 389 -26.21 -14.73 6.46
N ASP A 390 -25.79 -15.29 5.32
CA ASP A 390 -24.77 -16.32 5.28
C ASP A 390 -23.38 -15.67 5.29
N CYS A 391 -22.45 -16.29 6.02
CA CYS A 391 -21.11 -15.76 6.28
C CYS A 391 -20.06 -16.84 6.04
N PHE A 392 -18.90 -16.45 5.54
CA PHE A 392 -17.82 -17.38 5.22
C PHE A 392 -16.60 -17.16 6.11
N ASP A 393 -16.07 -18.25 6.68
CA ASP A 393 -14.96 -18.25 7.64
C ASP A 393 -13.64 -18.76 7.05
N ARG A 394 -13.59 -19.01 5.73
CA ARG A 394 -12.49 -19.67 5.00
C ARG A 394 -12.03 -18.92 3.74
N HIS A 395 -12.32 -17.63 3.61
CA HIS A 395 -11.88 -16.86 2.45
C HIS A 395 -10.36 -16.62 2.48
N GLY A 396 -9.73 -16.49 1.31
CA GLY A 396 -8.28 -16.54 1.19
C GLY A 396 -7.77 -16.48 -0.25
N GLY A 397 -6.48 -16.73 -0.44
CA GLY A 397 -5.80 -16.49 -1.71
C GLY A 397 -5.40 -15.01 -1.86
N THR A 398 -4.61 -14.67 -2.87
CA THR A 398 -4.34 -13.24 -3.20
C THR A 398 -5.63 -12.51 -3.56
N SER A 399 -6.63 -13.25 -4.03
CA SER A 399 -8.01 -12.82 -4.26
C SER A 399 -8.73 -12.21 -3.05
N ALA A 400 -8.34 -12.53 -1.81
CA ALA A 400 -8.83 -11.87 -0.60
C ALA A 400 -7.91 -10.72 -0.11
N ALA A 401 -6.70 -10.58 -0.68
CA ALA A 401 -5.81 -9.46 -0.40
C ALA A 401 -6.21 -8.21 -1.23
N ALA A 402 -6.52 -8.35 -2.52
CA ALA A 402 -6.94 -7.22 -3.35
C ALA A 402 -8.18 -6.46 -2.82
N PRO A 403 -9.27 -7.11 -2.36
CA PRO A 403 -10.39 -6.42 -1.72
C PRO A 403 -9.99 -5.69 -0.44
N ASN A 404 -9.09 -6.28 0.36
CA ASN A 404 -8.58 -5.61 1.56
C ASN A 404 -7.83 -4.31 1.21
N ALA A 405 -7.04 -4.30 0.13
CA ALA A 405 -6.39 -3.09 -0.37
C ALA A 405 -7.38 -2.07 -0.94
N ALA A 406 -8.35 -2.51 -1.74
CA ALA A 406 -9.39 -1.65 -2.31
C ALA A 406 -10.25 -0.97 -1.23
N GLY A 407 -10.56 -1.67 -0.13
CA GLY A 407 -11.20 -1.08 1.06
C GLY A 407 -10.35 0.01 1.71
N ILE A 408 -9.04 -0.19 1.86
CA ILE A 408 -8.11 0.83 2.40
C ILE A 408 -8.05 2.05 1.46
N PHE A 409 -8.01 1.84 0.15
CA PHE A 409 -8.00 2.94 -0.83
C PHE A 409 -9.32 3.73 -0.84
N ALA A 410 -10.45 3.08 -0.54
CA ALA A 410 -11.72 3.78 -0.37
C ALA A 410 -11.74 4.69 0.88
N LEU A 411 -11.08 4.29 1.98
CA LEU A 411 -10.88 5.19 3.12
C LEU A 411 -10.09 6.44 2.72
N VAL A 412 -9.00 6.28 1.95
CA VAL A 412 -8.21 7.41 1.43
C VAL A 412 -9.04 8.32 0.53
N LEU A 413 -9.72 7.78 -0.48
CA LEU A 413 -10.52 8.58 -1.40
C LEU A 413 -11.70 9.29 -0.71
N SER A 414 -12.24 8.76 0.40
CA SER A 414 -13.29 9.44 1.16
C SER A 414 -12.81 10.71 1.87
N VAL A 415 -11.51 10.86 2.06
CA VAL A 415 -10.86 12.08 2.62
C VAL A 415 -10.31 12.97 1.51
N ARG A 416 -9.79 12.37 0.44
CA ARG A 416 -9.12 13.03 -0.68
C ARG A 416 -9.61 12.50 -2.02
N PRO A 417 -10.85 12.85 -2.43
CA PRO A 417 -11.44 12.39 -3.69
C PRO A 417 -10.74 12.98 -4.93
N ASP A 418 -9.88 13.98 -4.74
CA ASP A 418 -9.06 14.65 -5.75
C ASP A 418 -7.79 13.88 -6.17
N LEU A 419 -7.36 12.88 -5.40
CA LEU A 419 -6.13 12.11 -5.71
C LEU A 419 -6.25 11.32 -7.02
N THR A 420 -5.22 11.37 -7.83
CA THR A 420 -5.10 10.61 -9.07
C THR A 420 -4.76 9.14 -8.84
N TRP A 421 -4.90 8.30 -9.87
CA TRP A 421 -4.45 6.90 -9.84
C TRP A 421 -2.95 6.77 -9.49
N ARG A 422 -2.10 7.68 -9.99
CA ARG A 422 -0.67 7.76 -9.65
C ARG A 422 -0.42 8.21 -8.22
N ASP A 423 -1.19 9.19 -7.72
CA ASP A 423 -1.06 9.64 -6.32
C ASP A 423 -1.30 8.49 -5.33
N MET A 424 -2.26 7.60 -5.61
CA MET A 424 -2.50 6.41 -4.78
C MET A 424 -1.30 5.45 -4.80
N GLN A 425 -0.65 5.25 -5.95
CA GLN A 425 0.57 4.43 -6.04
C GLN A 425 1.74 5.08 -5.28
N HIS A 426 1.95 6.40 -5.40
CA HIS A 426 2.96 7.13 -4.62
C HIS A 426 2.71 7.01 -3.11
N LEU A 427 1.46 7.15 -2.67
CA LEU A 427 1.08 6.96 -1.26
C LEU A 427 1.44 5.55 -0.77
N CYS A 428 1.12 4.50 -1.54
CA CYS A 428 1.52 3.13 -1.24
C CYS A 428 3.05 2.98 -1.08
N VAL A 429 3.85 3.55 -2.00
CA VAL A 429 5.32 3.50 -1.93
C VAL A 429 5.88 4.31 -0.75
N GLN A 430 5.19 5.36 -0.31
CA GLN A 430 5.62 6.22 0.80
C GLN A 430 5.24 5.68 2.18
N THR A 431 4.14 4.92 2.32
CA THR A 431 3.62 4.49 3.63
C THR A 431 3.60 2.98 3.84
N ALA A 432 3.96 2.16 2.85
CA ALA A 432 4.07 0.72 3.05
C ALA A 432 5.07 0.40 4.18
N VAL A 433 4.69 -0.56 5.03
CA VAL A 433 5.47 -0.96 6.21
C VAL A 433 6.22 -2.26 5.89
N PRO A 434 7.56 -2.26 5.80
CA PRO A 434 8.32 -3.48 5.58
C PRO A 434 8.12 -4.49 6.73
N ILE A 435 8.03 -5.76 6.35
CA ILE A 435 7.73 -6.89 7.24
C ILE A 435 8.55 -8.10 6.81
N SER A 436 8.74 -9.06 7.73
CA SER A 436 9.65 -10.19 7.53
C SER A 436 11.01 -9.74 6.95
N THR A 437 11.60 -8.71 7.56
CA THR A 437 12.85 -8.07 7.12
C THR A 437 14.07 -9.00 7.21
N GLU A 438 13.91 -10.18 7.80
CA GLU A 438 14.86 -11.31 7.72
C GLU A 438 14.91 -11.99 6.34
N ASP A 439 13.92 -11.78 5.46
CA ASP A 439 13.91 -12.35 4.11
C ASP A 439 15.03 -11.73 3.24
N SER A 440 15.88 -12.58 2.67
CA SER A 440 17.10 -12.15 2.00
C SER A 440 16.89 -11.44 0.66
N ASP A 441 15.66 -11.35 0.14
CA ASP A 441 15.34 -10.56 -1.04
C ASP A 441 15.01 -9.08 -0.72
N TRP A 442 14.92 -8.68 0.55
CA TRP A 442 14.90 -7.25 0.90
C TRP A 442 16.19 -6.57 0.44
N LYS A 443 16.07 -5.46 -0.30
CA LYS A 443 17.19 -4.66 -0.81
C LYS A 443 16.95 -3.19 -0.50
N GLU A 444 17.97 -2.52 0.03
CA GLU A 444 18.05 -1.06 0.06
C GLU A 444 18.15 -0.51 -1.37
N LEU A 445 17.41 0.57 -1.61
CA LEU A 445 17.31 1.27 -2.88
C LEU A 445 18.00 2.65 -2.78
N PRO A 446 18.48 3.23 -3.90
CA PRO A 446 19.04 4.58 -3.93
C PRO A 446 18.10 5.66 -3.39
N SER A 447 16.78 5.46 -3.50
CA SER A 447 15.75 6.35 -2.93
C SER A 447 15.58 6.23 -1.41
N GLY A 448 16.42 5.45 -0.72
CA GLY A 448 16.42 5.27 0.74
C GLY A 448 15.33 4.32 1.27
N ARG A 449 14.51 3.76 0.37
CA ARG A 449 13.50 2.74 0.69
C ARG A 449 14.08 1.33 0.63
N ILE A 450 13.31 0.34 1.07
CA ILE A 450 13.60 -1.09 0.84
C ILE A 450 12.48 -1.76 0.03
N TYR A 451 12.83 -2.76 -0.77
CA TYR A 451 11.89 -3.53 -1.61
C TYR A 451 12.22 -5.03 -1.59
N ASN A 452 11.21 -5.89 -1.70
CA ASN A 452 11.30 -7.35 -1.83
C ASN A 452 10.24 -7.85 -2.81
N HIS A 453 10.57 -8.72 -3.77
CA HIS A 453 9.63 -9.16 -4.82
C HIS A 453 8.42 -9.95 -4.28
N LYS A 454 8.48 -10.47 -3.05
CA LYS A 454 7.37 -11.14 -2.34
C LYS A 454 6.47 -10.18 -1.55
N PHE A 455 6.99 -9.02 -1.17
CA PHE A 455 6.30 -8.06 -0.28
C PHE A 455 6.06 -6.68 -0.92
N GLY A 456 6.58 -6.43 -2.11
CA GLY A 456 6.65 -5.10 -2.71
C GLY A 456 7.49 -4.17 -1.83
N TYR A 457 6.95 -2.97 -1.56
CA TYR A 457 7.47 -2.04 -0.57
C TYR A 457 7.10 -2.41 0.88
N GLY A 458 6.19 -3.36 1.09
CA GLY A 458 5.73 -3.80 2.41
C GLY A 458 4.21 -3.93 2.50
N LYS A 459 3.70 -4.09 3.73
CA LYS A 459 2.26 -4.17 3.98
C LYS A 459 1.59 -2.81 3.92
N LEU A 460 0.33 -2.78 3.51
CA LEU A 460 -0.53 -1.61 3.72
C LEU A 460 -0.83 -1.40 5.21
N ASP A 461 -0.83 -0.12 5.62
CA ASP A 461 -1.29 0.37 6.92
C ASP A 461 -2.29 1.49 6.65
N ALA A 462 -3.55 1.28 7.04
CA ALA A 462 -4.66 2.17 6.70
C ALA A 462 -4.52 3.54 7.37
N TYR A 463 -4.03 3.59 8.61
CA TYR A 463 -3.79 4.83 9.33
C TYR A 463 -2.66 5.63 8.68
N ALA A 464 -1.52 5.00 8.40
CA ALA A 464 -0.39 5.67 7.77
C ALA A 464 -0.75 6.22 6.38
N LEU A 465 -1.46 5.44 5.56
CA LEU A 465 -1.89 5.84 4.22
C LEU A 465 -2.88 7.02 4.27
N VAL A 466 -3.88 6.98 5.17
CA VAL A 466 -4.87 8.06 5.33
C VAL A 466 -4.27 9.34 5.93
N GLU A 467 -3.39 9.24 6.93
CA GLU A 467 -2.73 10.43 7.49
C GLU A 467 -1.77 11.08 6.47
N ALA A 468 -1.02 10.29 5.69
CA ALA A 468 -0.20 10.81 4.61
C ALA A 468 -1.06 11.49 3.53
N ALA A 469 -2.16 10.86 3.12
CA ALA A 469 -3.08 11.40 2.11
C ALA A 469 -3.60 12.81 2.46
N LYS A 470 -3.91 13.10 3.73
CA LYS A 470 -4.38 14.45 4.15
C LYS A 470 -3.41 15.57 3.78
N GLY A 471 -2.11 15.32 3.83
CA GLY A 471 -1.06 16.28 3.49
C GLY A 471 -0.46 16.11 2.09
N PHE A 472 -0.87 15.09 1.34
CA PHE A 472 -0.24 14.71 0.08
C PHE A 472 -0.48 15.76 -1.02
N LYS A 473 0.60 16.27 -1.62
CA LYS A 473 0.53 17.10 -2.82
C LYS A 473 0.54 16.17 -4.03
N SER A 474 -0.51 16.22 -4.86
CA SER A 474 -0.57 15.44 -6.10
C SER A 474 0.64 15.68 -6.99
N VAL A 475 1.08 14.61 -7.64
CA VAL A 475 2.22 14.64 -8.56
C VAL A 475 1.85 15.33 -9.87
N ASN A 476 2.86 15.84 -10.57
CA ASN A 476 2.66 16.45 -11.88
C ASN A 476 2.26 15.40 -12.93
N GLN A 477 1.94 15.84 -14.16
CA GLN A 477 1.56 14.97 -15.27
C GLN A 477 2.57 13.85 -15.52
N GLN A 478 2.12 12.73 -16.10
CA GLN A 478 3.02 11.63 -16.42
C GLN A 478 3.74 11.91 -17.74
N THR A 479 5.03 11.66 -17.78
CA THR A 479 5.83 11.58 -19.02
C THR A 479 6.56 10.24 -19.09
N TRP A 480 7.16 9.94 -20.23
CA TRP A 480 7.96 8.73 -20.43
C TRP A 480 9.11 8.93 -21.40
N LEU A 481 10.09 8.03 -21.35
CA LEU A 481 11.21 7.93 -22.28
C LEU A 481 11.37 6.47 -22.72
N GLU A 482 11.26 6.23 -24.03
CA GLU A 482 11.42 4.93 -24.66
C GLU A 482 12.72 4.82 -25.46
N LEU A 483 13.44 3.73 -25.24
CA LEU A 483 14.81 3.49 -25.69
C LEU A 483 14.94 2.07 -26.26
N PRO A 484 14.79 1.88 -27.58
CA PRO A 484 15.03 0.60 -28.23
C PRO A 484 16.51 0.20 -28.10
N SER A 485 16.77 -1.07 -27.78
CA SER A 485 18.13 -1.58 -27.65
C SER A 485 18.83 -1.69 -29.01
N PRO A 486 20.13 -1.38 -29.11
CA PRO A 486 20.92 -1.63 -30.32
C PRO A 486 21.15 -3.13 -30.61
N VAL A 487 20.64 -4.05 -29.79
CA VAL A 487 20.75 -5.49 -30.04
C VAL A 487 19.95 -5.90 -31.26
N LYS A 488 20.67 -6.46 -32.23
CA LYS A 488 20.16 -7.29 -33.31
C LYS A 488 20.28 -8.76 -32.88
N LYS A 489 19.48 -9.66 -33.48
CA LYS A 489 19.38 -11.10 -33.16
C LYS A 489 20.67 -11.73 -32.61
N ARG A 490 20.69 -12.04 -31.31
CA ARG A 490 21.82 -12.68 -30.58
C ARG A 490 21.38 -13.97 -29.89
N ALA A 491 22.18 -15.02 -30.04
CA ALA A 491 21.97 -16.29 -29.34
C ALA A 491 22.07 -16.11 -27.82
N ILE A 492 21.17 -16.77 -27.09
CA ILE A 492 21.19 -16.85 -25.63
C ILE A 492 22.15 -17.99 -25.25
N PRO A 493 23.15 -17.75 -24.38
CA PRO A 493 24.08 -18.78 -23.95
C PRO A 493 23.44 -19.70 -22.91
N ASP A 494 23.65 -21.02 -23.08
CA ASP A 494 23.36 -22.02 -22.05
C ASP A 494 24.09 -21.67 -20.74
N SER A 495 23.30 -21.65 -19.66
CA SER A 495 23.69 -21.24 -18.33
C SER A 495 23.37 -22.31 -17.27
N THR A 496 23.10 -23.55 -17.69
CA THR A 496 22.80 -24.71 -16.82
C THR A 496 24.00 -25.23 -16.02
N GLY A 497 25.23 -24.95 -16.48
CA GLY A 497 26.46 -25.40 -15.81
C GLY A 497 26.79 -24.65 -14.52
N LEU A 498 26.87 -25.35 -13.39
CA LEU A 498 27.12 -24.78 -12.06
C LEU A 498 28.37 -23.87 -11.93
N ARG A 499 29.37 -24.00 -12.82
CA ARG A 499 30.68 -23.33 -12.67
C ARG A 499 30.75 -21.94 -13.32
N THR A 500 29.88 -21.61 -14.27
CA THR A 500 29.74 -20.26 -14.84
C THR A 500 28.32 -20.06 -15.36
N ARG A 501 27.47 -19.32 -14.64
CA ARG A 501 26.23 -18.81 -15.25
C ARG A 501 26.60 -17.73 -16.26
N LYS A 502 26.34 -17.97 -17.55
CA LYS A 502 26.62 -17.02 -18.63
C LYS A 502 25.31 -16.33 -19.00
N ALA A 503 25.26 -15.01 -18.86
CA ALA A 503 24.15 -14.21 -19.39
C ALA A 503 24.46 -13.74 -20.81
N LEU A 504 23.42 -13.66 -21.63
CA LEU A 504 23.37 -12.64 -22.67
C LEU A 504 23.13 -11.29 -21.99
N LYS A 505 24.14 -10.42 -21.97
CA LYS A 505 23.99 -9.02 -21.54
C LYS A 505 23.75 -8.10 -22.73
N SER A 506 22.80 -7.19 -22.58
CA SER A 506 22.52 -6.05 -23.45
C SER A 506 22.47 -4.78 -22.62
N ILE A 507 22.92 -3.66 -23.18
CA ILE A 507 22.99 -2.36 -22.50
C ILE A 507 22.19 -1.34 -23.30
N VAL A 508 21.40 -0.53 -22.60
CA VAL A 508 20.78 0.70 -23.08
C VAL A 508 21.33 1.84 -22.22
N LYS A 509 21.80 2.91 -22.85
CA LYS A 509 22.38 4.06 -22.14
C LYS A 509 21.39 5.23 -22.11
N VAL A 510 21.01 5.62 -20.90
CA VAL A 510 20.22 6.82 -20.61
C VAL A 510 21.17 7.99 -20.39
N THR A 511 20.86 9.15 -20.97
CA THR A 511 21.67 10.37 -20.80
C THR A 511 20.85 11.50 -20.19
N GLU A 512 21.52 12.42 -19.50
CA GLU A 512 20.89 13.63 -18.94
C GLU A 512 20.12 14.44 -20.00
N GLY A 513 20.63 14.48 -21.23
CA GLY A 513 19.95 15.13 -22.36
C GLY A 513 18.59 14.50 -22.66
N MET A 514 18.56 13.17 -22.80
CA MET A 514 17.31 12.43 -23.07
C MET A 514 16.27 12.61 -21.95
N ILE A 515 16.72 12.57 -20.68
CA ILE A 515 15.85 12.79 -19.52
C ILE A 515 15.26 14.20 -19.54
N LYS A 516 16.09 15.23 -19.82
CA LYS A 516 15.63 16.61 -19.97
C LYS A 516 14.66 16.79 -21.14
N ALA A 517 14.90 16.18 -22.28
CA ALA A 517 14.02 16.29 -23.45
C ALA A 517 12.69 15.53 -23.29
N ALA A 518 12.67 14.43 -22.54
CA ALA A 518 11.44 13.77 -22.10
C ALA A 518 10.74 14.53 -20.95
N GLY A 519 11.38 15.56 -20.37
CA GLY A 519 10.89 16.28 -19.20
C GLY A 519 10.73 15.41 -17.95
N LEU A 520 11.44 14.28 -17.85
CA LEU A 520 11.25 13.29 -16.78
C LEU A 520 11.98 13.75 -15.50
N LEU A 521 11.21 14.11 -14.46
CA LEU A 521 11.72 14.63 -13.19
C LEU A 521 11.99 13.51 -12.16
N LYS A 522 11.06 12.57 -11.99
CA LYS A 522 11.20 11.42 -11.09
C LYS A 522 10.69 10.15 -11.74
N LEU A 523 11.44 9.06 -11.61
CA LEU A 523 11.07 7.75 -12.09
C LEU A 523 9.96 7.12 -11.24
N GLU A 524 9.00 6.46 -11.87
CA GLU A 524 7.92 5.70 -11.23
C GLU A 524 8.02 4.23 -11.65
N HIS A 525 7.62 3.93 -12.89
CA HIS A 525 7.63 2.58 -13.46
C HIS A 525 8.75 2.42 -14.47
N VAL A 526 9.32 1.21 -14.52
CA VAL A 526 10.26 0.80 -15.58
C VAL A 526 9.71 -0.43 -16.26
N THR A 527 9.65 -0.42 -17.60
CA THR A 527 9.25 -1.59 -18.38
C THR A 527 10.32 -2.02 -19.36
N ALA A 528 10.46 -3.32 -19.57
CA ALA A 528 11.30 -3.91 -20.60
C ALA A 528 10.42 -4.76 -21.54
N THR A 529 10.13 -4.23 -22.73
CA THR A 529 9.46 -4.99 -23.78
C THR A 529 10.49 -5.88 -24.47
N VAL A 530 10.36 -7.19 -24.41
CA VAL A 530 11.35 -8.14 -24.95
C VAL A 530 10.79 -8.96 -26.12
N ASN A 531 11.66 -9.28 -27.07
CA ASN A 531 11.40 -10.22 -28.16
C ASN A 531 12.45 -11.32 -28.15
N ILE A 532 12.07 -12.52 -27.71
CA ILE A 532 12.95 -13.68 -27.51
C ILE A 532 12.29 -14.93 -28.11
N GLU A 533 12.95 -15.53 -29.11
CA GLU A 533 12.66 -16.89 -29.55
C GLU A 533 13.32 -17.88 -28.58
N HIS A 534 12.62 -18.89 -28.07
CA HIS A 534 13.23 -19.97 -27.27
C HIS A 534 12.48 -21.29 -27.40
N GLU A 535 13.21 -22.41 -27.52
CA GLU A 535 12.63 -23.76 -27.60
C GLU A 535 11.99 -24.25 -26.29
N ARG A 536 12.11 -23.46 -25.21
CA ARG A 536 11.41 -23.65 -23.94
C ARG A 536 11.37 -22.36 -23.13
N ARG A 537 10.24 -21.66 -23.11
CA ARG A 537 10.07 -20.36 -22.42
C ARG A 537 10.41 -20.43 -20.93
N GLY A 538 9.94 -21.45 -20.21
CA GLY A 538 10.13 -21.61 -18.76
C GLY A 538 11.56 -21.74 -18.25
N ASP A 539 12.55 -22.00 -19.12
CA ASP A 539 13.96 -22.04 -18.73
C ASP A 539 14.66 -20.68 -18.78
N LEU A 540 13.99 -19.64 -19.31
CA LEU A 540 14.49 -18.27 -19.33
C LEU A 540 14.40 -17.62 -17.95
N VAL A 541 15.47 -16.92 -17.56
CA VAL A 541 15.50 -15.98 -16.44
C VAL A 541 15.96 -14.63 -16.97
N ILE A 542 15.19 -13.58 -16.70
CA ILE A 542 15.40 -12.23 -17.22
C ILE A 542 15.55 -11.27 -16.05
N ASN A 543 16.63 -10.50 -16.03
CA ASN A 543 16.90 -9.50 -15.01
C ASN A 543 17.23 -8.16 -15.65
N LEU A 544 16.70 -7.09 -15.08
CA LEU A 544 17.08 -5.73 -15.40
C LEU A 544 17.90 -5.16 -14.24
N GLU A 545 19.06 -4.58 -14.55
CA GLU A 545 19.96 -3.93 -13.61
C GLU A 545 20.05 -2.45 -13.97
N SER A 546 19.81 -1.58 -13.00
CA SER A 546 19.85 -0.12 -13.18
C SER A 546 21.28 0.44 -13.06
N PRO A 547 21.51 1.73 -13.39
CA PRO A 547 22.80 2.40 -13.21
C PRO A 547 23.35 2.33 -11.78
N HIS A 548 22.48 2.26 -10.77
CA HIS A 548 22.83 2.14 -9.36
C HIS A 548 22.91 0.70 -8.86
N LEU A 549 23.01 -0.27 -9.79
CA LEU A 549 23.11 -1.72 -9.51
C LEU A 549 21.85 -2.30 -8.82
N VAL A 550 20.70 -1.63 -8.92
CA VAL A 550 19.42 -2.19 -8.45
C VAL A 550 18.98 -3.24 -9.43
N LYS A 551 18.83 -4.48 -8.97
CA LYS A 551 18.42 -5.63 -9.78
C LYS A 551 16.93 -5.95 -9.57
N SER A 552 16.18 -5.88 -10.66
CA SER A 552 14.79 -6.34 -10.78
C SER A 552 14.76 -7.72 -11.45
N GLU A 553 14.12 -8.69 -10.81
CA GLU A 553 13.86 -9.99 -11.41
C GLU A 553 12.57 -9.88 -12.23
N LEU A 554 12.72 -9.74 -13.55
CA LEU A 554 11.62 -9.53 -14.48
C LEU A 554 10.93 -10.86 -14.80
N ALA A 555 11.70 -11.90 -15.08
CA ALA A 555 11.20 -13.26 -15.28
C ALA A 555 12.03 -14.26 -14.47
N THR A 556 11.35 -15.08 -13.68
CA THR A 556 11.93 -16.22 -12.96
C THR A 556 11.74 -17.52 -13.74
N ARG A 557 12.43 -18.59 -13.31
CA ARG A 557 12.36 -19.89 -13.99
C ARG A 557 11.04 -20.60 -13.65
N ARG A 558 10.15 -20.74 -14.64
CA ARG A 558 8.88 -21.45 -14.49
C ARG A 558 9.03 -22.90 -14.96
N ILE A 559 9.03 -23.85 -14.02
CA ILE A 559 9.42 -25.25 -14.29
C ILE A 559 8.39 -25.98 -15.16
N LEU A 560 7.11 -25.61 -15.07
CA LEU A 560 6.05 -26.28 -15.80
C LEU A 560 5.98 -25.80 -17.25
N ASP A 561 6.20 -24.51 -17.49
CA ASP A 561 6.26 -23.89 -18.81
C ASP A 561 7.24 -24.61 -19.77
N LYS A 562 6.66 -25.19 -20.83
CA LYS A 562 7.35 -25.87 -21.93
C LYS A 562 7.03 -25.24 -23.28
N SER A 563 6.43 -24.05 -23.31
CA SER A 563 6.07 -23.37 -24.56
C SER A 563 7.32 -23.14 -25.43
N LYS A 564 7.12 -23.30 -26.74
CA LYS A 564 8.12 -23.03 -27.79
C LYS A 564 7.92 -21.67 -28.47
N ASP A 565 6.88 -20.94 -28.05
CA ASP A 565 6.45 -19.70 -28.68
C ASP A 565 7.37 -18.53 -28.30
N GLY A 566 8.24 -18.75 -27.31
CA GLY A 566 9.14 -17.75 -26.77
C GLY A 566 8.39 -16.65 -26.02
N ILE A 567 9.01 -15.48 -25.93
CA ILE A 567 8.48 -14.28 -25.30
C ILE A 567 8.48 -13.20 -26.38
N LEU A 568 7.35 -12.99 -27.04
CA LEU A 568 7.21 -12.08 -28.17
C LEU A 568 6.38 -10.86 -27.76
N ASN A 569 6.91 -9.67 -28.02
CA ASN A 569 6.36 -8.36 -27.67
C ASN A 569 5.85 -8.24 -26.21
N TRP A 570 6.49 -8.96 -25.28
CA TRP A 570 6.04 -8.99 -23.89
C TRP A 570 6.67 -7.86 -23.09
N LYS A 571 5.83 -7.04 -22.46
CA LYS A 571 6.24 -5.93 -21.59
C LYS A 571 6.34 -6.44 -20.14
N PHE A 572 7.56 -6.71 -19.67
CA PHE A 572 7.80 -6.90 -18.24
C PHE A 572 7.85 -5.55 -17.52
N MET A 573 7.44 -5.50 -16.25
CA MET A 573 7.39 -4.27 -15.47
C MET A 573 8.12 -4.41 -14.13
N SER A 574 8.69 -3.29 -13.66
CA SER A 574 9.23 -3.14 -12.32
C SER A 574 8.86 -1.79 -11.70
N VAL A 575 8.32 -1.84 -10.48
CA VAL A 575 8.14 -0.67 -9.59
C VAL A 575 9.36 -0.43 -8.70
N LYS A 576 10.32 -1.36 -8.64
CA LYS A 576 11.47 -1.34 -7.71
C LYS A 576 12.39 -0.12 -7.87
N HIS A 577 12.31 0.57 -9.00
CA HIS A 577 13.13 1.72 -9.37
C HIS A 577 12.46 3.07 -9.05
N TRP A 578 11.38 3.07 -8.25
CA TRP A 578 10.65 4.28 -7.87
C TRP A 578 11.56 5.33 -7.20
N GLU A 579 11.56 6.54 -7.75
CA GLU A 579 12.43 7.67 -7.42
C GLU A 579 13.95 7.39 -7.53
N GLU A 580 14.36 6.40 -8.33
CA GLU A 580 15.76 6.24 -8.72
C GLU A 580 16.16 7.27 -9.79
N ASP A 581 17.40 7.79 -9.75
CA ASP A 581 17.97 8.52 -10.89
C ASP A 581 18.22 7.53 -12.05
N PRO A 582 17.57 7.71 -13.21
CA PRO A 582 17.67 6.78 -14.34
C PRO A 582 18.95 6.95 -15.17
N ILE A 583 19.79 7.97 -14.93
CA ILE A 583 20.91 8.31 -15.81
C ILE A 583 22.04 7.27 -15.71
N GLY A 584 22.44 6.72 -16.86
CA GLY A 584 23.54 5.76 -16.97
C GLY A 584 23.20 4.52 -17.77
N ASP A 585 23.92 3.44 -17.51
CA ASP A 585 23.80 2.17 -18.26
C ASP A 585 22.77 1.25 -17.59
N TRP A 586 21.68 0.95 -18.29
CA TRP A 586 20.70 -0.07 -17.92
C TRP A 586 21.04 -1.39 -18.61
N VAL A 587 21.10 -2.47 -17.84
CA VAL A 587 21.62 -3.77 -18.32
C VAL A 587 20.56 -4.86 -18.23
N LEU A 588 20.04 -5.30 -19.38
CA LEU A 588 19.20 -6.49 -19.47
C LEU A 588 20.08 -7.74 -19.57
N SER A 589 19.88 -8.68 -18.63
CA SER A 589 20.62 -9.95 -18.54
C SER A 589 19.68 -11.13 -18.68
N VAL A 590 19.83 -11.90 -19.75
CA VAL A 590 19.02 -13.10 -20.04
C VAL A 590 19.86 -14.37 -19.90
N TYR A 591 19.33 -15.36 -19.18
CA TYR A 591 19.96 -16.64 -18.89
C TYR A 591 19.02 -17.78 -19.31
N ASP A 592 19.57 -18.84 -19.90
CA ASP A 592 18.89 -20.14 -20.03
C ASP A 592 19.42 -21.10 -18.95
N VAL A 593 18.62 -21.39 -17.93
CA VAL A 593 19.10 -22.04 -16.70
C VAL A 593 18.65 -23.49 -16.53
N GLY A 594 17.92 -24.06 -17.50
CA GLY A 594 17.19 -25.30 -17.25
C GLY A 594 17.50 -26.51 -18.13
N ASN A 595 17.64 -26.36 -19.44
CA ASN A 595 17.87 -27.49 -20.36
C ASN A 595 18.98 -27.17 -21.37
N PRO A 596 20.18 -27.78 -21.28
CA PRO A 596 21.32 -27.44 -22.14
C PRO A 596 21.15 -27.82 -23.62
N LYS A 597 19.98 -28.37 -23.99
CA LYS A 597 19.59 -28.70 -25.36
C LYS A 597 18.50 -27.80 -25.92
N SER A 598 17.81 -27.03 -25.08
CA SER A 598 16.95 -25.95 -25.53
C SER A 598 17.84 -24.78 -25.89
N THR A 599 17.48 -24.05 -26.94
CA THR A 599 18.23 -22.88 -27.40
C THR A 599 17.28 -21.77 -27.83
N GLY A 600 17.83 -20.57 -28.02
CA GLY A 600 17.06 -19.45 -28.53
C GLY A 600 17.87 -18.18 -28.74
N HIS A 601 17.17 -17.13 -29.15
CA HIS A 601 17.75 -15.86 -29.55
C HIS A 601 16.93 -14.70 -28.98
N MET A 602 17.59 -13.73 -28.35
CA MET A 602 17.02 -12.40 -28.18
C MET A 602 17.06 -11.70 -29.53
N LEU A 603 15.91 -11.28 -30.04
CA LEU A 603 15.78 -10.52 -31.28
C LEU A 603 16.13 -9.05 -31.04
N ASN A 604 15.46 -8.44 -30.07
CA ASN A 604 15.66 -7.09 -29.55
C ASN A 604 14.99 -6.96 -28.16
N TRP A 605 15.12 -5.79 -27.55
CA TRP A 605 14.28 -5.35 -26.44
C TRP A 605 14.21 -3.82 -26.42
N THR A 606 13.24 -3.26 -25.71
CA THR A 606 13.04 -1.82 -25.54
C THR A 606 12.88 -1.52 -24.05
N LEU A 607 13.62 -0.53 -23.56
CA LEU A 607 13.46 0.03 -22.21
C LEU A 607 12.48 1.20 -22.29
N THR A 608 11.47 1.24 -21.42
CA THR A 608 10.62 2.42 -21.26
C THR A 608 10.61 2.85 -19.80
N LEU A 609 10.91 4.11 -19.55
CA LEU A 609 10.92 4.76 -18.24
C LEU A 609 9.70 5.66 -18.15
N TYR A 610 8.84 5.49 -17.15
CA TYR A 610 7.67 6.34 -16.90
C TYR A 610 7.86 7.13 -15.62
N GLY A 611 7.31 8.33 -15.53
CA GLY A 611 7.31 9.04 -14.26
C GLY A 611 6.74 10.44 -14.28
N GLU A 612 7.02 11.17 -13.20
CA GLU A 612 6.57 12.55 -13.00
C GLU A 612 7.30 13.50 -13.97
N GLN A 613 6.53 14.31 -14.70
CA GLN A 613 7.05 15.37 -15.55
C GLN A 613 7.49 16.58 -14.72
N ASP A 614 8.58 17.23 -15.14
CA ASP A 614 9.02 18.50 -14.58
C ASP A 614 7.96 19.61 -14.82
N PRO A 615 7.39 20.25 -13.79
CA PRO A 615 6.42 21.32 -13.94
C PRO A 615 6.98 22.59 -14.60
N GLU A 616 8.31 22.74 -14.70
CA GLU A 616 8.96 23.83 -15.43
C GLU A 616 9.28 23.48 -16.90
N PHE A 617 8.95 22.26 -17.35
CA PHE A 617 9.18 21.81 -18.72
C PHE A 617 8.41 22.65 -19.76
N LYS A 618 9.00 22.86 -20.93
CA LYS A 618 8.44 23.70 -22.01
C LYS A 618 8.56 23.00 -23.36
N GLY A 619 7.46 23.02 -24.12
CA GLY A 619 7.35 22.35 -25.41
C GLY A 619 6.73 20.95 -25.28
N THR A 620 6.84 20.15 -26.34
CA THR A 620 6.38 18.76 -26.38
C THR A 620 7.51 17.83 -25.95
N PRO A 621 7.29 16.89 -25.01
CA PRO A 621 8.31 15.92 -24.62
C PRO A 621 8.78 15.04 -25.79
N ILE A 622 10.08 14.81 -25.89
CA ILE A 622 10.66 13.85 -26.84
C ILE A 622 10.69 12.48 -26.17
N HIS A 623 9.67 11.67 -26.47
CA HIS A 623 9.47 10.36 -25.87
C HIS A 623 10.34 9.23 -26.44
N THR A 624 10.97 9.39 -27.60
CA THR A 624 11.80 8.35 -28.25
C THR A 624 13.09 8.92 -28.83
N THR A 625 14.11 8.08 -29.02
CA THR A 625 15.36 8.48 -29.68
C THR A 625 15.28 8.64 -31.19
N ILE A 626 14.14 8.31 -31.81
CA ILE A 626 13.99 8.35 -33.27
C ILE A 626 13.97 9.82 -33.77
N GLY A 627 13.41 10.76 -32.99
CA GLY A 627 13.47 12.20 -33.28
C GLY A 627 14.79 12.89 -32.89
N TYR A 628 15.68 12.22 -32.17
CA TYR A 628 16.90 12.85 -31.61
C TYR A 628 18.02 13.10 -32.64
N HIS A 629 17.86 12.59 -33.87
CA HIS A 629 18.88 12.64 -34.91
C HIS A 629 18.59 13.61 -36.07
N GLU A 630 17.36 14.11 -36.22
CA GLU A 630 17.03 15.02 -37.34
C GLU A 630 17.37 16.50 -37.04
N ASP A 631 17.24 16.95 -35.79
CA ASP A 631 17.45 18.35 -35.38
C ASP A 631 18.94 18.80 -35.24
N GLN A 632 19.89 18.00 -35.72
CA GLN A 632 21.34 18.31 -35.64
C GLN A 632 22.04 18.48 -37.01
N GLU A 633 21.38 18.22 -38.15
CA GLU A 633 22.01 18.30 -39.49
C GLU A 633 21.57 19.52 -40.34
N HIS A 634 20.87 20.51 -39.78
CA HIS A 634 20.43 21.70 -40.50
C HIS A 634 21.01 23.02 -39.97
N GLU A 635 22.32 23.24 -40.15
CA GLU A 635 22.87 24.54 -40.62
C GLU A 635 24.39 24.50 -40.94
N ILE A 636 24.80 23.91 -42.06
CA ILE A 636 25.98 24.42 -42.82
C ILE A 636 25.68 24.36 -44.33
N SER A 637 25.32 25.51 -44.91
CA SER A 637 25.29 25.71 -46.35
C SER A 637 26.65 26.16 -46.86
N MET A 638 27.29 25.40 -47.76
CA MET A 638 28.10 25.98 -48.86
C MET A 638 28.50 24.99 -49.98
N THR A 639 27.95 25.23 -51.17
CA THR A 639 28.55 25.07 -52.53
C THR A 639 29.17 23.73 -52.99
N SER A 640 28.37 23.00 -53.78
CA SER A 640 28.68 22.43 -55.11
C SER A 640 30.16 22.25 -55.56
N THR A 641 30.56 21.01 -55.84
CA THR A 641 30.96 20.58 -57.21
C THR A 641 30.82 19.06 -57.39
N ALA A 642 30.60 18.58 -58.63
CA ALA A 642 30.34 17.17 -58.95
C ALA A 642 31.60 16.41 -59.44
N ALA A 643 31.65 15.09 -59.20
CA ALA A 643 32.43 14.13 -60.01
C ALA A 643 31.91 12.68 -59.85
N THR A 644 32.09 11.87 -60.90
CA THR A 644 31.58 10.50 -61.07
C THR A 644 32.73 9.49 -61.10
N SER A 645 32.63 8.33 -60.43
CA SER A 645 33.17 7.03 -60.93
C SER A 645 32.95 5.85 -59.97
N THR A 646 32.63 4.67 -60.54
CA THR A 646 32.44 3.36 -59.89
C THR A 646 33.76 2.50 -59.88
N PRO A 647 33.80 1.22 -59.44
CA PRO A 647 34.92 0.67 -58.65
C PRO A 647 35.92 -0.22 -59.43
N THR A 648 36.93 -0.74 -58.72
CA THR A 648 37.82 -1.83 -59.18
C THR A 648 38.20 -2.80 -58.06
N ASP A 649 38.13 -4.10 -58.36
CA ASP A 649 38.66 -5.23 -57.57
C ASP A 649 40.19 -5.32 -57.60
N ALA A 650 40.78 -5.99 -56.60
CA ALA A 650 41.91 -6.92 -56.78
C ALA A 650 42.02 -7.90 -55.60
N ASP A 651 42.31 -9.17 -55.92
CA ASP A 651 42.46 -10.33 -55.04
C ASP A 651 43.95 -10.59 -54.72
N ASP A 652 44.26 -11.19 -53.55
CA ASP A 652 45.40 -12.11 -53.41
C ASP A 652 45.42 -12.87 -52.07
N THR A 653 45.64 -14.19 -52.14
CA THR A 653 46.05 -15.07 -51.03
C THR A 653 47.16 -16.00 -51.52
N PRO A 654 48.01 -16.60 -50.64
CA PRO A 654 47.80 -18.06 -50.44
C PRO A 654 48.36 -18.73 -49.16
N SER A 655 47.60 -19.74 -48.70
CA SER A 655 48.08 -21.11 -48.33
C SER A 655 48.75 -21.46 -46.97
N ARG A 656 48.71 -22.78 -46.66
CA ARG A 656 48.89 -23.49 -45.38
C ARG A 656 49.60 -24.84 -45.63
N PRO A 657 50.33 -25.44 -44.65
CA PRO A 657 50.07 -26.86 -44.23
C PRO A 657 50.23 -27.10 -42.70
N THR A 658 49.43 -27.89 -41.94
CA THR A 658 49.33 -29.38 -41.77
C THR A 658 50.64 -30.12 -41.45
N ARG A 659 50.77 -31.13 -40.55
CA ARG A 659 49.90 -31.94 -39.63
C ARG A 659 50.81 -32.88 -38.77
N ILE A 660 50.25 -33.61 -37.78
CA ILE A 660 50.60 -35.00 -37.29
C ILE A 660 50.95 -35.16 -35.79
N LYS A 661 50.51 -36.29 -35.21
CA LYS A 661 50.60 -36.84 -33.84
C LYS A 661 51.28 -38.24 -33.91
N PRO A 662 51.87 -38.82 -32.84
CA PRO A 662 51.24 -40.01 -32.22
C PRO A 662 51.53 -40.23 -30.70
N ASP A 663 51.10 -41.38 -30.17
CA ASP A 663 50.83 -41.70 -28.76
C ASP A 663 51.94 -42.44 -27.96
N SER A 664 51.80 -42.55 -26.64
CA SER A 664 52.06 -43.78 -25.84
C SER A 664 51.59 -43.69 -24.36
N LYS A 665 51.41 -44.85 -23.71
CA LYS A 665 50.86 -45.09 -22.33
C LYS A 665 52.00 -45.21 -21.26
N PRO A 666 51.79 -45.81 -20.05
CA PRO A 666 51.15 -45.27 -18.84
C PRO A 666 52.05 -45.39 -17.57
N SER A 667 51.61 -44.92 -16.40
CA SER A 667 52.09 -45.48 -15.11
C SER A 667 51.05 -45.42 -13.98
N THR A 668 51.17 -46.40 -13.07
CA THR A 668 50.32 -46.69 -11.91
C THR A 668 50.77 -46.01 -10.63
N THR A 669 49.85 -45.84 -9.66
CA THR A 669 50.16 -46.07 -8.24
C THR A 669 48.92 -46.54 -7.48
N GLU A 670 49.08 -47.59 -6.69
CA GLU A 670 48.18 -48.03 -5.60
C GLU A 670 48.40 -47.10 -4.37
N LYS A 671 47.78 -47.17 -3.18
CA LYS A 671 46.79 -48.04 -2.50
C LYS A 671 46.39 -47.28 -1.21
N GLU A 672 45.20 -47.49 -0.67
CA GLU A 672 45.00 -47.91 0.74
C GLU A 672 43.51 -48.18 1.01
N GLU A 673 43.24 -49.26 1.74
CA GLU A 673 41.92 -49.69 2.20
C GLU A 673 41.79 -49.36 3.70
N ASP A 674 40.58 -49.16 4.20
CA ASP A 674 40.30 -49.38 5.63
C ASP A 674 38.90 -49.98 5.86
N GLN A 675 38.72 -50.66 6.99
CA GLN A 675 37.81 -51.81 7.10
C GLN A 675 36.34 -51.55 7.52
N ILE A 676 35.49 -52.52 7.19
CA ILE A 676 34.04 -52.63 7.52
C ILE A 676 33.87 -53.24 8.94
N PRO A 677 32.72 -53.05 9.62
CA PRO A 677 31.92 -54.27 9.86
C PRO A 677 30.38 -54.12 9.77
N ASN A 678 29.79 -55.04 8.98
CA ASN A 678 28.51 -55.73 9.11
C ASN A 678 27.38 -55.18 10.01
N ASN A 679 26.18 -55.04 9.43
CA ASN A 679 25.04 -55.85 9.87
C ASN A 679 23.98 -56.01 8.77
N ALA A 680 23.66 -57.25 8.38
CA ALA A 680 22.74 -57.56 7.28
C ALA A 680 21.70 -58.63 7.67
N LYS A 681 20.66 -58.21 8.40
CA LYS A 681 19.40 -58.93 8.62
C LYS A 681 18.31 -57.88 8.91
N ASP A 682 17.54 -57.50 7.88
CA ASP A 682 16.19 -56.89 7.97
C ASP A 682 15.60 -56.41 6.62
N VAL A 683 16.37 -56.49 5.51
CA VAL A 683 15.95 -55.91 4.20
C VAL A 683 14.77 -56.63 3.53
N ASN A 684 14.36 -57.82 4.00
CA ASN A 684 13.42 -58.68 3.26
C ASN A 684 11.92 -58.47 3.58
N ASP A 685 11.57 -57.86 4.72
CA ASP A 685 10.15 -57.60 5.06
C ASP A 685 9.62 -56.29 4.45
N TYR A 686 10.48 -55.28 4.31
CA TYR A 686 10.08 -53.97 3.79
C TYR A 686 9.64 -54.03 2.31
N LEU A 687 10.30 -54.87 1.51
CA LEU A 687 10.04 -54.97 0.07
C LEU A 687 8.66 -55.56 -0.24
N THR A 688 8.19 -56.52 0.57
CA THR A 688 6.91 -57.22 0.38
C THR A 688 5.71 -56.30 0.62
N VAL A 689 5.80 -55.41 1.61
CA VAL A 689 4.76 -54.41 1.91
C VAL A 689 4.68 -53.35 0.80
N VAL A 690 5.83 -52.91 0.28
CA VAL A 690 5.90 -51.92 -0.80
C VAL A 690 5.20 -52.40 -2.07
N TYR A 691 5.46 -53.64 -2.51
CA TYR A 691 4.81 -54.17 -3.73
C TYR A 691 3.28 -54.34 -3.60
N ALA A 692 2.75 -54.63 -2.40
CA ALA A 692 1.31 -54.73 -2.18
C ALA A 692 0.58 -53.37 -2.30
N ILE A 693 1.23 -52.29 -1.86
CA ILE A 693 0.68 -50.93 -1.93
C ILE A 693 0.72 -50.39 -3.37
N PHE A 694 1.82 -50.61 -4.10
CA PHE A 694 1.89 -50.19 -5.51
C PHE A 694 0.96 -51.01 -6.42
N GLY A 695 0.76 -52.30 -6.16
CA GLY A 695 -0.16 -53.15 -6.92
C GLY A 695 -1.63 -52.73 -6.78
N SER A 696 -2.06 -52.30 -5.59
CA SER A 696 -3.44 -51.87 -5.33
C SER A 696 -3.76 -50.49 -5.94
N MET A 697 -2.82 -49.55 -5.91
CA MET A 697 -2.97 -48.24 -6.57
C MET A 697 -3.12 -48.35 -8.09
N ALA A 698 -2.42 -49.29 -8.74
CA ALA A 698 -2.52 -49.50 -10.19
C ALA A 698 -3.91 -49.99 -10.64
N VAL A 699 -4.57 -50.85 -9.84
CA VAL A 699 -5.91 -51.36 -10.13
C VAL A 699 -6.98 -50.27 -10.00
N ILE A 700 -6.86 -49.40 -8.99
CA ILE A 700 -7.76 -48.26 -8.80
C ILE A 700 -7.59 -47.23 -9.93
N GLY A 701 -6.35 -46.94 -10.35
CA GLY A 701 -6.08 -46.05 -11.48
C GLY A 701 -6.70 -46.52 -12.80
N LEU A 702 -6.65 -47.83 -13.09
CA LEU A 702 -7.28 -48.41 -14.27
C LEU A 702 -8.83 -48.32 -14.22
N ALA A 703 -9.44 -48.53 -13.05
CA ALA A 703 -10.89 -48.39 -12.89
C ALA A 703 -11.36 -46.93 -13.11
N VAL A 704 -10.65 -45.96 -12.53
CA VAL A 704 -10.94 -44.52 -12.72
C VAL A 704 -10.74 -44.11 -14.17
N GLY A 705 -9.67 -44.56 -14.82
CA GLY A 705 -9.42 -44.31 -16.24
C GLY A 705 -10.54 -44.83 -17.15
N PHE A 706 -11.10 -46.02 -16.86
CA PHE A 706 -12.20 -46.58 -17.64
C PHE A 706 -13.53 -45.82 -17.46
N CYS A 707 -13.79 -45.33 -16.25
CA CYS A 707 -14.95 -44.46 -15.97
C CYS A 707 -14.85 -43.09 -16.69
N LEU A 708 -13.66 -42.47 -16.70
CA LEU A 708 -13.42 -41.22 -17.41
C LEU A 708 -13.50 -41.40 -18.93
N PHE A 709 -12.96 -42.50 -19.46
CA PHE A 709 -13.04 -42.83 -20.90
C PHE A 709 -14.49 -42.99 -21.38
N LYS A 710 -15.35 -43.67 -20.60
CA LYS A 710 -16.79 -43.78 -20.94
C LYS A 710 -17.54 -42.45 -20.88
N ARG A 711 -17.15 -41.51 -20.01
CA ARG A 711 -17.81 -40.19 -19.90
C ARG A 711 -17.50 -39.27 -21.08
N LYS A 712 -16.37 -39.46 -21.77
CA LYS A 712 -15.91 -38.60 -22.88
C LYS A 712 -16.58 -38.87 -24.23
N ASN A 713 -17.34 -39.96 -24.37
CA ASN A 713 -17.85 -40.44 -25.66
C ASN A 713 -19.28 -40.00 -26.02
N TRP A 714 -19.87 -39.01 -25.33
CA TRP A 714 -21.29 -38.65 -25.51
C TRP A 714 -21.59 -37.23 -26.03
N TYR A 715 -20.58 -36.46 -26.44
CA TYR A 715 -20.79 -35.21 -27.18
C TYR A 715 -19.86 -35.14 -28.39
N VAL A 716 -20.46 -35.23 -29.58
CA VAL A 716 -19.80 -34.98 -30.87
C VAL A 716 -20.66 -33.95 -31.61
N VAL A 717 -20.10 -32.76 -31.81
CA VAL A 717 -20.62 -31.73 -32.73
C VAL A 717 -19.47 -31.42 -33.69
N PRO A 718 -19.69 -31.37 -35.02
CA PRO A 718 -18.60 -31.28 -35.98
C PRO A 718 -18.13 -29.82 -36.16
N THR A 719 -16.89 -29.54 -35.80
CA THR A 719 -16.20 -28.30 -36.19
C THR A 719 -15.75 -28.37 -37.64
N THR A 720 -16.06 -27.33 -38.41
CA THR A 720 -15.58 -27.18 -39.79
C THR A 720 -14.17 -26.62 -39.78
N ASP A 721 -13.26 -27.25 -40.54
CA ASP A 721 -11.86 -26.86 -40.61
C ASP A 721 -11.69 -25.57 -41.45
N ARG A 722 -10.97 -24.59 -40.90
CA ARG A 722 -10.60 -23.37 -41.62
C ARG A 722 -9.22 -22.90 -41.19
N GLN A 723 -8.20 -23.47 -41.82
CA GLN A 723 -6.86 -22.87 -41.86
C GLN A 723 -6.97 -21.43 -42.36
N GLN A 724 -6.46 -20.46 -41.60
CA GLN A 724 -6.22 -19.13 -42.11
C GLN A 724 -4.83 -18.65 -41.70
N SER A 725 -3.96 -18.59 -42.70
CA SER A 725 -2.66 -17.91 -42.64
C SER A 725 -2.84 -16.48 -42.16
N ARG A 726 -1.97 -16.03 -41.24
CA ARG A 726 -1.72 -14.61 -40.96
C ARG A 726 -0.23 -14.33 -40.96
N SER A 727 0.27 -14.09 -42.17
CA SER A 727 1.05 -12.87 -42.37
C SER A 727 0.15 -11.68 -42.01
N ASP A 728 0.67 -10.76 -41.21
CA ASP A 728 0.79 -9.33 -41.57
C ASP A 728 1.23 -8.57 -40.32
N GLY A 729 2.39 -7.92 -40.41
CA GLY A 729 2.85 -6.99 -39.38
C GLY A 729 2.36 -5.59 -39.71
N TYR A 730 1.83 -4.88 -38.72
CA TYR A 730 1.56 -3.45 -38.82
C TYR A 730 2.11 -2.70 -37.62
N GLU A 731 2.82 -1.64 -37.96
CA GLU A 731 3.39 -0.58 -37.14
C GLU A 731 2.26 0.32 -36.62
N PHE A 732 2.41 0.91 -35.43
CA PHE A 732 1.41 1.82 -34.85
C PHE A 732 2.04 3.13 -34.40
N ASP A 733 1.62 4.22 -35.04
CA ASP A 733 1.76 5.57 -34.51
C ASP A 733 0.90 5.75 -33.26
N VAL A 734 1.46 6.40 -32.24
CA VAL A 734 0.73 6.85 -31.05
C VAL A 734 0.21 8.26 -31.31
N LEU A 735 -1.11 8.43 -31.28
CA LEU A 735 -1.78 9.71 -31.59
C LEU A 735 -1.43 10.81 -30.57
N GLN A 736 -1.16 12.01 -31.09
CA GLN A 736 -0.96 13.23 -30.30
C GLN A 736 -2.27 13.74 -29.68
N PRO A 737 -2.24 14.41 -28.52
CA PRO A 737 -3.40 15.11 -28.00
C PRO A 737 -3.71 16.35 -28.86
N LEU A 738 -4.94 16.45 -29.36
CA LEU A 738 -5.43 17.65 -30.03
C LEU A 738 -5.55 18.80 -29.02
N THR A 739 -4.88 19.92 -29.30
CA THR A 739 -5.04 21.16 -28.53
C THR A 739 -6.32 21.90 -28.90
N GLN A 740 -6.73 22.82 -28.03
CA GLN A 740 -7.97 23.58 -28.10
C GLN A 740 -8.19 24.24 -29.48
N ILE A 741 -9.42 24.17 -29.97
CA ILE A 741 -9.94 25.00 -31.06
C ILE A 741 -10.98 25.93 -30.43
N ASP A 742 -10.87 27.23 -30.71
CA ASP A 742 -11.71 28.28 -30.14
C ASP A 742 -13.17 28.20 -30.63
N GLU A 743 -14.12 28.51 -29.74
CA GLU A 743 -15.56 28.58 -30.04
C GLU A 743 -15.93 29.91 -30.73
N GLU A 744 -15.76 30.01 -32.04
CA GLU A 744 -16.43 31.01 -32.89
C GLU A 744 -16.87 30.41 -34.24
N GLU A 745 -18.04 29.74 -34.30
CA GLU A 745 -18.96 29.68 -35.46
C GLU A 745 -20.22 28.81 -35.18
N GLU A 746 -21.08 29.23 -34.23
CA GLU A 746 -22.49 28.77 -34.20
C GLU A 746 -23.36 29.78 -34.95
N GLY A 747 -23.93 29.42 -36.11
CA GLY A 747 -24.85 30.34 -36.78
C GLY A 747 -25.31 30.08 -38.21
N GLU A 748 -25.31 28.86 -38.77
CA GLU A 748 -25.90 28.67 -40.12
C GLU A 748 -26.44 27.25 -40.47
N GLU A 749 -27.10 26.52 -39.55
CA GLU A 749 -27.70 25.21 -39.89
C GLU A 749 -29.15 24.93 -39.39
N GLU A 750 -29.95 25.94 -39.03
CA GLU A 750 -31.35 25.74 -38.58
C GLU A 750 -32.44 25.95 -39.66
N ASP A 751 -32.09 26.41 -40.88
CA ASP A 751 -33.09 26.83 -41.90
C ASP A 751 -33.24 25.85 -43.10
N ARG A 752 -32.82 24.58 -42.95
CA ARG A 752 -32.86 23.55 -44.02
C ARG A 752 -33.79 22.36 -43.81
N LEU A 753 -34.42 22.21 -42.65
CA LEU A 753 -35.28 21.04 -42.35
C LEU A 753 -36.80 21.28 -42.41
N LEU A 754 -37.26 22.51 -42.68
CA LEU A 754 -38.70 22.83 -42.84
C LEU A 754 -39.12 23.06 -44.30
N ARG A 755 -38.78 22.12 -45.20
CA ARG A 755 -39.37 22.09 -46.54
C ARG A 755 -39.32 20.73 -47.24
N ASN A 756 -40.05 19.72 -46.73
CA ASN A 756 -40.57 18.60 -47.55
C ASN A 756 -41.75 17.86 -46.89
N ASN A 757 -42.97 18.31 -47.25
CA ASN A 757 -44.23 17.56 -47.37
C ASN A 757 -44.84 16.76 -46.20
N HIS A 758 -46.03 17.27 -45.80
CA HIS A 758 -47.17 16.65 -45.11
C HIS A 758 -47.14 16.47 -43.59
#